data_AF-A0AAV3TWM8-F1
#
_entry.id   AF-A0AAV3TWM8-F1
#
_cell.length_a   1.000
_cell.length_b   1.000
_cell.length_c   1.000
_cell.angle_alpha   90.00
_cell.angle_beta   90.00
_cell.angle_gamma   90.00
#
_symmetry.space_group_name_H-M   'P 1'
#
loop_
_entity.id
_entity.type
_entity.pdbx_description
1 polymer ?
#
loop_
_entity_poly.entity_id
_entity_poly.type
_entity_poly.pdbx_seq_one_letter_code
_entity_poly.pdbx_strand_id
1 'polypeptide(L)'
;MPASVNDSQVRNVVMFKHTATRENTRAHITTLSHPDIDSNSGAVLLIAQCYGVYNANEVGLWFDQGRWHIFNQTRVGIPIGSEFFVCVITAQSQQAFSIVAEAHNTNGHMMDIRSPLGEINRDDCLFLTQVYGQYNVSPIGVWWSGEGWTLFNEDRSPLPLGCRFNVLVLRPGHNTFNGIDLFVGQHRERSGGSHISLIQPLLPDSLRELFTTNCWRGTYNAHSTGVWFNGSGWTIFNQDLAEILPDFQINFFMPLSTSSGGEERDDSLIALVADHHGADYSPAAIDIESQFGSQPGRHNLSETPYRYSMHEVDTGGMGPHFQGVSFLRDTLLDEGGTTVRFRRGVYSYNYGEGLMISCGILNSGATEGITAFDSNHVVNFLDRKTLLNIRYQAAVGNHEHPGGIQAHGDTIAIAMEESVSGGAAAVYFIKVEGVNARLIGALPLGSGGAPNHLNTSKAAAAAFLKLTNGFLVAVSGSDYGKDGIWFYRSWDNEIRNDTEWCFIDYWTPERLPGGVCDIDAGKASTNCFVGADGGLSLLACSTGGIYIMASIGTHGGGVDDEYVQLFKVVGQSQSGGARVDLEPVWVGKHKVGRLALKQYSMRWAGAALTTATGTVMLLNSERGSRKQGNRDTSDGKIWYLGR
;
A
#
# COMPACT_ATOMS: atom_id res chain seq x y z
N MET A 1 -35.28 -23.40 34.71
CA MET A 1 -34.35 -23.35 33.56
C MET A 1 -33.68 -22.00 33.61
N PRO A 2 -32.34 -21.89 33.66
CA PRO A 2 -31.69 -20.59 33.62
C PRO A 2 -31.87 -20.01 32.22
N ALA A 3 -32.15 -18.71 32.16
CA ALA A 3 -32.30 -17.96 30.92
C ALA A 3 -31.02 -18.09 30.08
N SER A 4 -31.21 -18.39 28.80
CA SER A 4 -30.15 -18.35 27.79
C SER A 4 -29.56 -16.94 27.76
N VAL A 5 -28.31 -16.82 28.19
CA VAL A 5 -27.49 -15.63 27.96
C VAL A 5 -27.34 -15.50 26.46
N ASN A 6 -27.86 -14.40 25.89
CA ASN A 6 -27.64 -14.03 24.51
C ASN A 6 -26.14 -13.99 24.23
N ASP A 7 -25.77 -14.52 23.07
CA ASP A 7 -24.44 -14.49 22.46
C ASP A 7 -24.03 -13.04 22.13
N SER A 8 -23.83 -12.22 23.17
CA SER A 8 -23.07 -10.98 23.04
C SER A 8 -21.63 -11.41 22.81
N GLN A 9 -21.11 -11.16 21.61
CA GLN A 9 -19.68 -11.30 21.32
C GLN A 9 -18.87 -10.77 22.50
N VAL A 10 -18.20 -11.66 23.22
CA VAL A 10 -17.30 -11.28 24.31
C VAL A 10 -16.20 -10.45 23.66
N ARG A 11 -16.23 -9.13 23.86
CA ARG A 11 -15.15 -8.26 23.40
C ARG A 11 -13.92 -8.60 24.24
N ASN A 12 -12.97 -9.27 23.62
CA ASN A 12 -11.76 -9.75 24.27
C ASN A 12 -10.72 -8.64 24.48
N VAL A 13 -10.91 -7.50 23.82
CA VAL A 13 -10.13 -6.27 24.01
C VAL A 13 -11.09 -5.09 24.11
N VAL A 14 -10.82 -4.18 25.04
CA VAL A 14 -11.57 -2.93 25.21
C VAL A 14 -10.59 -1.80 25.43
N MET A 15 -10.81 -0.67 24.74
CA MET A 15 -10.00 0.53 24.91
C MET A 15 -10.90 1.68 25.36
N PHE A 16 -10.44 2.46 26.32
CA PHE A 16 -11.15 3.63 26.80
C PHE A 16 -10.20 4.68 27.37
N LYS A 17 -10.71 5.90 27.53
CA LYS A 17 -9.99 7.01 28.16
C LYS A 17 -10.41 7.14 29.63
N HIS A 18 -9.44 7.21 30.53
CA HIS A 18 -9.64 7.49 31.95
C HIS A 18 -9.16 8.91 32.28
N THR A 19 -9.90 9.61 33.14
CA THR A 19 -9.53 10.95 33.62
C THR A 19 -9.47 10.94 35.14
N ALA A 20 -8.36 11.43 35.71
CA ALA A 20 -8.22 11.64 37.14
C ALA A 20 -9.11 12.80 37.61
N THR A 21 -10.15 12.50 38.39
CA THR A 21 -11.06 13.47 39.00
C THR A 21 -10.90 13.49 40.53
N ARG A 22 -11.48 14.48 41.21
CA ARG A 22 -11.42 14.54 42.69
C ARG A 22 -12.14 13.36 43.34
N GLU A 23 -13.14 12.80 42.67
CA GLU A 23 -13.98 11.71 43.15
C GLU A 23 -13.26 10.36 43.06
N ASN A 24 -12.44 10.16 42.02
CA ASN A 24 -11.74 8.89 41.77
C ASN A 24 -10.25 8.90 42.15
N THR A 25 -9.69 10.05 42.54
CA THR A 25 -8.26 10.20 42.82
C THR A 25 -8.00 10.53 44.29
N ARG A 26 -7.10 9.77 44.92
CA ARG A 26 -6.62 10.02 46.28
C ARG A 26 -5.10 9.94 46.31
N ALA A 27 -4.45 11.07 46.65
CA ALA A 27 -2.99 11.19 46.62
C ALA A 27 -2.41 10.79 45.24
N HIS A 28 -1.58 9.77 45.21
CA HIS A 28 -0.85 9.32 44.01
C HIS A 28 -1.57 8.21 43.23
N ILE A 29 -2.87 8.00 43.49
CA ILE A 29 -3.65 6.85 42.99
C ILE A 29 -4.98 7.35 42.43
N THR A 30 -5.34 6.91 41.22
CA THR A 30 -6.66 7.11 40.60
C THR A 30 -7.29 5.76 40.27
N THR A 31 -8.56 5.58 40.66
CA THR A 31 -9.27 4.30 40.53
C THR A 31 -9.97 4.18 39.18
N LEU A 32 -9.75 3.05 38.50
CA LEU A 32 -10.45 2.68 37.28
C LEU A 32 -11.78 1.98 37.61
N SER A 33 -12.80 2.24 36.81
CA SER A 33 -14.11 1.60 36.92
C SER A 33 -14.64 1.28 35.53
N HIS A 34 -14.64 -0.01 35.16
CA HIS A 34 -15.17 -0.47 33.88
C HIS A 34 -15.74 -1.89 34.03
N PRO A 35 -16.90 -2.22 33.44
CA PRO A 35 -17.51 -3.56 33.55
C PRO A 35 -16.56 -4.73 33.23
N ASP A 36 -15.61 -4.53 32.32
CA ASP A 36 -14.66 -5.55 31.88
C ASP A 36 -13.47 -5.78 32.83
N ILE A 37 -13.19 -4.85 33.74
CA ILE A 37 -12.04 -4.93 34.67
C ILE A 37 -12.46 -4.99 36.14
N ASP A 38 -13.70 -4.62 36.44
CA ASP A 38 -14.24 -4.67 37.80
C ASP A 38 -14.32 -6.10 38.29
N SER A 39 -13.74 -6.36 39.46
CA SER A 39 -13.57 -7.71 40.03
C SER A 39 -12.74 -8.69 39.18
N ASN A 40 -12.05 -8.20 38.15
CA ASN A 40 -11.21 -9.03 37.27
C ASN A 40 -9.72 -8.75 37.49
N SER A 41 -9.12 -9.43 38.46
CA SER A 41 -7.67 -9.36 38.71
C SER A 41 -6.83 -10.05 37.63
N GLY A 42 -7.45 -10.80 36.72
CA GLY A 42 -6.77 -11.55 35.66
C GLY A 42 -6.63 -10.78 34.35
N ALA A 43 -7.19 -9.58 34.25
CA ALA A 43 -7.07 -8.75 33.05
C ALA A 43 -5.63 -8.25 32.84
N VAL A 44 -5.15 -8.27 31.60
CA VAL A 44 -3.89 -7.63 31.21
C VAL A 44 -4.24 -6.22 30.72
N LEU A 45 -3.69 -5.21 31.39
CA LEU A 45 -3.92 -3.80 31.07
C LEU A 45 -2.63 -3.15 30.56
N LEU A 46 -2.78 -2.30 29.54
CA LEU A 46 -1.75 -1.38 29.06
C LEU A 46 -2.24 0.06 29.21
N ILE A 47 -1.32 0.97 29.53
CA ILE A 47 -1.62 2.39 29.73
C ILE A 47 -0.72 3.25 28.87
N ALA A 48 -1.29 4.32 28.31
CA ALA A 48 -0.53 5.46 27.79
C ALA A 48 -1.02 6.76 28.44
N GLN A 49 -0.08 7.63 28.81
CA GLN A 49 -0.42 8.96 29.34
C GLN A 49 -0.80 9.90 28.20
N CYS A 50 -1.91 10.62 28.33
CA CYS A 50 -2.36 11.59 27.33
C CYS A 50 -1.88 13.00 27.70
N TYR A 51 -1.72 13.88 26.71
CA TYR A 51 -1.50 15.30 26.99
C TYR A 51 -2.78 16.03 27.41
N GLY A 52 -2.57 17.09 28.18
CA GLY A 52 -3.58 17.75 28.99
C GLY A 52 -2.88 18.25 30.26
N VAL A 53 -3.26 17.71 31.42
CA VAL A 53 -2.54 17.98 32.66
C VAL A 53 -1.34 17.05 32.78
N TYR A 54 -0.15 17.63 32.67
CA TYR A 54 1.14 16.93 32.74
C TYR A 54 1.29 16.11 34.01
N ASN A 55 1.71 14.85 33.84
CA ASN A 55 2.12 13.97 34.92
C ASN A 55 3.53 13.44 34.62
N ALA A 56 4.53 14.16 35.10
CA ALA A 56 5.96 13.88 34.89
C ALA A 56 6.48 12.64 35.65
N ASN A 57 5.60 11.78 36.15
CA ASN A 57 5.97 10.61 36.93
C ASN A 57 5.65 9.34 36.15
N GLU A 58 6.50 8.33 36.33
CA GLU A 58 6.21 7.00 35.83
C GLU A 58 4.97 6.43 36.51
N VAL A 59 4.10 5.81 35.71
CA VAL A 59 2.83 5.25 36.19
C VAL A 59 2.87 3.73 36.25
N GLY A 60 2.15 3.17 37.21
CA GLY A 60 1.95 1.74 37.34
C GLY A 60 0.48 1.40 37.56
N LEU A 61 0.19 0.11 37.45
CA LEU A 61 -1.11 -0.50 37.70
C LEU A 61 -1.12 -1.26 39.01
N TRP A 62 -2.20 -1.15 39.77
CA TRP A 62 -2.40 -1.94 40.99
C TRP A 62 -3.84 -2.43 41.06
N PHE A 63 -4.05 -3.70 41.40
CA PHE A 63 -5.38 -4.24 41.65
C PHE A 63 -5.60 -4.40 43.16
N ASP A 64 -6.62 -3.73 43.70
CA ASP A 64 -7.02 -3.83 45.10
C ASP A 64 -8.52 -3.63 45.27
N GLN A 65 -9.10 -4.34 46.24
CA GLN A 65 -10.52 -4.26 46.59
C GLN A 65 -11.46 -4.41 45.38
N GLY A 66 -11.11 -5.29 44.44
CA GLY A 66 -11.91 -5.55 43.24
C GLY A 66 -11.80 -4.48 42.16
N ARG A 67 -10.85 -3.54 42.24
CA ARG A 67 -10.67 -2.45 41.28
C ARG A 67 -9.21 -2.37 40.83
N TRP A 68 -9.02 -2.00 39.57
CA TRP A 68 -7.72 -1.55 39.07
C TRP A 68 -7.51 -0.07 39.38
N HIS A 69 -6.26 0.30 39.60
CA HIS A 69 -5.83 1.67 39.91
C HIS A 69 -4.61 2.02 39.08
N ILE A 70 -4.53 3.27 38.62
CA ILE A 70 -3.32 3.88 38.08
C ILE A 70 -2.65 4.63 39.24
N PHE A 71 -1.36 4.45 39.44
CA PHE A 71 -0.63 5.18 40.48
C PHE A 71 0.71 5.72 39.98
N ASN A 72 1.15 6.85 40.54
CA ASN A 72 2.51 7.35 40.31
C ASN A 72 3.51 6.53 41.14
N GLN A 73 4.50 5.95 40.47
CA GLN A 73 5.55 5.13 41.08
C GLN A 73 6.37 5.91 42.12
N THR A 74 6.53 7.22 41.93
CA THR A 74 7.22 8.13 42.85
C THR A 74 6.41 8.45 44.11
N ARG A 75 5.14 8.04 44.16
CA ARG A 75 4.14 8.41 45.18
C ARG A 75 3.82 9.91 45.24
N VAL A 76 4.25 10.68 44.25
CA VAL A 76 3.79 12.06 44.04
C VAL A 76 2.34 12.03 43.58
N GLY A 77 1.51 12.97 44.08
CA GLY A 77 0.08 13.00 43.76
C GLY A 77 -0.19 13.04 42.24
N ILE A 78 -1.19 12.30 41.78
CA ILE A 78 -1.64 12.39 40.38
C ILE A 78 -2.41 13.70 40.22
N PRO A 79 -2.01 14.59 39.29
CA PRO A 79 -2.74 15.82 39.04
C PRO A 79 -4.18 15.55 38.60
N ILE A 80 -5.13 16.31 39.17
CA ILE A 80 -6.53 16.26 38.73
C ILE A 80 -6.62 16.80 37.31
N GLY A 81 -7.28 16.04 36.43
CA GLY A 81 -7.37 16.30 35.00
C GLY A 81 -6.32 15.57 34.16
N SER A 82 -5.40 14.81 34.77
CA SER A 82 -4.53 13.91 34.00
C SER A 82 -5.37 12.82 33.33
N GLU A 83 -5.02 12.50 32.09
CA GLU A 83 -5.78 11.59 31.24
C GLU A 83 -4.91 10.41 30.78
N PHE A 84 -5.53 9.25 30.63
CA PHE A 84 -4.85 8.00 30.29
C PHE A 84 -5.67 7.21 29.29
N PHE A 85 -5.04 6.67 28.25
CA PHE A 85 -5.63 5.59 27.47
C PHE A 85 -5.40 4.27 28.19
N VAL A 86 -6.45 3.46 28.27
CA VAL A 86 -6.42 2.14 28.91
C VAL A 86 -6.85 1.11 27.89
N CYS A 87 -5.96 0.17 27.58
CA CYS A 87 -6.27 -1.02 26.79
C CYS A 87 -6.39 -2.20 27.74
N VAL A 88 -7.53 -2.88 27.68
CA VAL A 88 -7.89 -4.02 28.52
C VAL A 88 -7.94 -5.26 27.64
N ILE A 89 -7.27 -6.32 28.07
CA ILE A 89 -7.28 -7.62 27.43
C ILE A 89 -7.84 -8.62 28.46
N THR A 90 -9.11 -9.00 28.29
CA THR A 90 -9.86 -9.80 29.28
C THR A 90 -9.80 -11.30 29.02
N ALA A 91 -9.57 -11.71 27.78
CA ALA A 91 -9.36 -13.11 27.43
C ALA A 91 -7.89 -13.47 27.53
N GLN A 92 -7.62 -14.72 27.94
CA GLN A 92 -6.27 -15.26 27.84
C GLN A 92 -5.81 -15.19 26.38
N SER A 93 -4.72 -14.46 26.15
CA SER A 93 -4.09 -14.32 24.85
C SER A 93 -2.66 -14.80 24.93
N GLN A 94 -2.18 -15.42 23.86
CA GLN A 94 -0.78 -15.82 23.79
C GLN A 94 0.16 -14.64 23.60
N GLN A 95 -0.38 -13.52 23.09
CA GLN A 95 0.36 -12.30 22.81
C GLN A 95 0.39 -11.36 24.01
N ALA A 96 -0.47 -11.55 25.02
CA ALA A 96 -0.59 -10.70 26.19
C ALA A 96 -0.38 -11.50 27.49
N PHE A 97 0.65 -11.17 28.26
CA PHE A 97 1.02 -11.92 29.46
C PHE A 97 1.69 -11.01 30.49
N SER A 98 1.88 -11.51 31.72
CA SER A 98 2.63 -10.81 32.76
C SER A 98 3.96 -11.52 33.06
N ILE A 99 5.02 -10.73 33.29
CA ILE A 99 6.35 -11.21 33.68
C ILE A 99 6.77 -10.62 35.03
N VAL A 100 7.72 -11.26 35.70
CA VAL A 100 8.26 -10.82 37.00
C VAL A 100 9.79 -10.74 36.92
N ALA A 101 10.34 -9.62 37.39
CA ALA A 101 11.79 -9.44 37.54
C ALA A 101 12.29 -10.35 38.66
N GLU A 102 13.05 -11.38 38.30
CA GLU A 102 13.62 -12.37 39.20
C GLU A 102 15.14 -12.45 39.06
N ALA A 103 15.82 -12.95 40.08
CA ALA A 103 17.29 -13.00 40.09
C ALA A 103 17.90 -13.76 38.89
N HIS A 104 17.15 -14.69 38.29
CA HIS A 104 17.63 -15.51 37.18
C HIS A 104 17.43 -14.86 35.79
N ASN A 105 16.55 -13.86 35.66
CA ASN A 105 16.22 -13.20 34.39
C ASN A 105 16.54 -11.70 34.39
N THR A 106 17.03 -11.16 35.51
CA THR A 106 17.33 -9.75 35.71
C THR A 106 18.83 -9.57 35.98
N ASN A 107 19.47 -8.66 35.27
CA ASN A 107 20.86 -8.27 35.48
C ASN A 107 21.00 -6.75 35.45
N GLY A 108 21.26 -6.15 36.61
CA GLY A 108 21.38 -4.70 36.76
C GLY A 108 20.07 -3.98 36.45
N HIS A 109 20.07 -3.19 35.37
CA HIS A 109 18.93 -2.39 34.93
C HIS A 109 18.09 -3.07 33.83
N MET A 110 18.38 -4.34 33.53
CA MET A 110 17.80 -5.07 32.39
C MET A 110 17.20 -6.39 32.84
N MET A 111 16.18 -6.85 32.12
CA MET A 111 15.52 -8.12 32.30
C MET A 111 15.17 -8.76 30.96
N ASP A 112 15.49 -10.03 30.79
CA ASP A 112 15.14 -10.79 29.59
C ASP A 112 13.63 -11.10 29.57
N ILE A 113 12.99 -10.82 28.44
CA ILE A 113 11.59 -11.13 28.20
C ILE A 113 11.51 -12.48 27.50
N ARG A 114 11.05 -13.49 28.25
CA ARG A 114 10.70 -14.79 27.68
C ARG A 114 9.19 -14.93 27.65
N SER A 115 8.63 -15.13 26.46
CA SER A 115 7.21 -15.48 26.36
C SER A 115 7.00 -16.88 26.93
N PRO A 116 5.95 -17.09 27.74
CA PRO A 116 5.58 -18.42 28.23
C PRO A 116 5.15 -19.39 27.11
N LEU A 117 5.03 -18.93 25.85
CA LEU A 117 4.36 -19.66 24.77
C LEU A 117 5.18 -19.79 23.47
N GLY A 118 6.40 -19.28 23.41
CA GLY A 118 7.28 -19.47 22.24
C GLY A 118 8.34 -18.38 22.05
N GLU A 119 9.03 -18.44 20.90
CA GLU A 119 10.01 -17.43 20.50
C GLU A 119 9.30 -16.13 20.06
N ILE A 120 9.75 -15.00 20.61
CA ILE A 120 9.38 -13.66 20.15
C ILE A 120 10.41 -13.26 19.08
N ASN A 121 9.95 -12.79 17.93
CA ASN A 121 10.82 -12.49 16.80
C ASN A 121 11.43 -11.10 16.94
N ARG A 122 12.58 -10.91 16.30
CA ARG A 122 13.27 -9.61 16.21
C ARG A 122 12.39 -8.51 15.65
N ASP A 123 11.50 -8.85 14.74
CA ASP A 123 10.66 -7.89 14.04
C ASP A 123 9.39 -7.54 14.81
N ASP A 124 9.06 -8.23 15.91
CA ASP A 124 7.88 -7.93 16.72
C ASP A 124 8.00 -6.56 17.44
N CYS A 125 6.88 -5.95 17.78
CA CYS A 125 6.79 -4.76 18.62
C CYS A 125 6.25 -5.15 19.99
N LEU A 126 6.96 -4.74 21.05
CA LEU A 126 6.55 -4.98 22.43
C LEU A 126 6.01 -3.72 23.08
N PHE A 127 4.95 -3.91 23.86
CA PHE A 127 4.29 -2.89 24.65
C PHE A 127 4.25 -3.30 26.10
N LEU A 128 4.63 -2.39 26.99
CA LEU A 128 4.79 -2.66 28.41
C LEU A 128 3.96 -1.71 29.26
N THR A 129 3.45 -2.22 30.38
CA THR A 129 3.00 -1.39 31.49
C THR A 129 3.34 -2.09 32.80
N GLN A 130 3.91 -1.35 33.74
CA GLN A 130 4.26 -1.92 35.03
C GLN A 130 3.01 -2.21 35.88
N VAL A 131 3.01 -3.37 36.52
CA VAL A 131 2.04 -3.75 37.54
C VAL A 131 2.75 -3.80 38.90
N TYR A 132 2.06 -3.37 39.95
CA TYR A 132 2.63 -3.30 41.29
C TYR A 132 3.10 -4.68 41.75
N GLY A 133 4.39 -4.75 42.08
CA GLY A 133 5.02 -5.84 42.81
C GLY A 133 6.15 -5.27 43.66
N GLN A 134 6.91 -4.34 43.08
CA GLN A 134 7.75 -3.34 43.75
C GLN A 134 7.59 -2.00 43.03
N TYR A 135 8.00 -0.91 43.68
CA TYR A 135 8.11 0.39 43.04
C TYR A 135 9.34 0.41 42.11
N ASN A 136 9.13 0.84 40.88
CA ASN A 136 10.21 1.19 39.95
C ASN A 136 9.86 2.57 39.38
N VAL A 137 10.60 3.58 39.81
CA VAL A 137 10.31 4.98 39.50
C VAL A 137 10.88 5.42 38.15
N SER A 138 11.65 4.53 37.52
CA SER A 138 12.39 4.79 36.30
C SER A 138 11.55 4.45 35.08
N PRO A 139 11.57 5.31 34.03
CA PRO A 139 10.91 4.99 32.77
C PRO A 139 11.45 3.68 32.19
N ILE A 140 10.57 2.90 31.57
CA ILE A 140 10.90 1.59 31.03
C ILE A 140 10.95 1.62 29.50
N GLY A 141 11.84 0.79 28.94
CA GLY A 141 11.95 0.56 27.50
C GLY A 141 12.18 -0.90 27.17
N VAL A 142 12.13 -1.20 25.87
CA VAL A 142 12.45 -2.52 25.30
C VAL A 142 13.55 -2.42 24.26
N TRP A 143 14.30 -3.48 24.05
CA TRP A 143 15.21 -3.59 22.92
C TRP A 143 15.48 -5.05 22.54
N TRP A 144 15.94 -5.26 21.32
CA TRP A 144 16.38 -6.57 20.86
C TRP A 144 17.88 -6.76 21.14
N SER A 145 18.21 -7.68 22.05
CA SER A 145 19.59 -7.93 22.49
C SER A 145 20.46 -8.69 21.49
N GLY A 146 19.83 -9.25 20.45
CA GLY A 146 20.44 -10.23 19.56
C GLY A 146 19.98 -11.65 19.87
N GLU A 147 19.70 -11.94 21.14
CA GLU A 147 19.23 -13.25 21.62
C GLU A 147 17.74 -13.26 21.95
N GLY A 148 17.16 -12.10 22.22
CA GLY A 148 15.75 -11.95 22.55
C GLY A 148 15.39 -10.49 22.84
N TRP A 149 14.11 -10.27 23.18
CA TRP A 149 13.67 -8.97 23.69
C TRP A 149 14.06 -8.81 25.17
N THR A 150 14.51 -7.61 25.52
CA THR A 150 14.95 -7.25 26.87
C THR A 150 14.22 -5.98 27.30
N LEU A 151 13.62 -6.02 28.49
CA LEU A 151 13.10 -4.86 29.22
C LEU A 151 14.25 -4.17 29.95
N PHE A 152 14.26 -2.84 30.04
CA PHE A 152 15.25 -2.14 30.83
C PHE A 152 14.74 -0.80 31.39
N ASN A 153 15.40 -0.31 32.43
CA ASN A 153 15.20 1.06 32.92
C ASN A 153 16.00 2.04 32.04
N GLU A 154 15.31 3.03 31.48
CA GLU A 154 15.86 4.03 30.54
C GLU A 154 16.92 4.94 31.19
N ASP A 155 16.83 5.16 32.50
CA ASP A 155 17.84 5.90 33.26
C ASP A 155 19.03 5.02 33.73
N ARG A 156 19.02 3.73 33.36
CA ARG A 156 19.99 2.70 33.76
C ARG A 156 20.09 2.45 35.27
N SER A 157 19.11 2.91 36.04
CA SER A 157 18.99 2.53 37.45
C SER A 157 18.70 1.02 37.57
N PRO A 158 19.14 0.35 38.66
CA PRO A 158 18.87 -1.07 38.84
C PRO A 158 17.36 -1.37 38.82
N LEU A 159 16.98 -2.41 38.06
CA LEU A 159 15.61 -2.90 38.00
C LEU A 159 15.30 -3.69 39.28
N PRO A 160 14.37 -3.26 40.15
CA PRO A 160 14.13 -3.93 41.41
C PRO A 160 13.51 -5.33 41.20
N LEU A 161 14.07 -6.34 41.87
CA LEU A 161 13.49 -7.68 41.89
C LEU A 161 12.08 -7.66 42.49
N GLY A 162 11.16 -8.41 41.88
CA GLY A 162 9.75 -8.44 42.24
C GLY A 162 8.87 -7.42 41.51
N CYS A 163 9.44 -6.55 40.68
CA CYS A 163 8.66 -5.76 39.72
C CYS A 163 7.89 -6.69 38.77
N ARG A 164 6.65 -6.32 38.44
CA ARG A 164 5.80 -7.07 37.50
C ARG A 164 5.48 -6.21 36.30
N PHE A 165 5.38 -6.80 35.12
CA PHE A 165 5.07 -6.07 33.89
C PHE A 165 4.03 -6.82 33.08
N ASN A 166 3.03 -6.11 32.59
CA ASN A 166 2.18 -6.57 31.50
C ASN A 166 2.91 -6.35 30.19
N VAL A 167 2.88 -7.36 29.32
CA VAL A 167 3.55 -7.38 28.02
C VAL A 167 2.50 -7.70 26.96
N LEU A 168 2.48 -6.93 25.89
CA LEU A 168 1.78 -7.26 24.66
C LEU A 168 2.77 -7.33 23.49
N VAL A 169 2.68 -8.40 22.70
CA VAL A 169 3.53 -8.66 21.54
C VAL A 169 2.68 -8.61 20.27
N LEU A 170 3.00 -7.67 19.38
CA LEU A 170 2.31 -7.51 18.09
C LEU A 170 3.32 -7.49 16.95
N ARG A 171 2.92 -7.92 15.74
CA ARG A 171 3.77 -7.76 14.56
C ARG A 171 3.64 -6.34 14.01
N PRO A 172 4.65 -5.76 13.34
CA PRO A 172 4.48 -4.51 12.62
C PRO A 172 3.45 -4.63 11.49
N GLY A 173 2.77 -3.53 11.18
CA GLY A 173 1.74 -3.46 10.15
C GLY A 173 0.33 -3.66 10.69
N HIS A 174 -0.55 -4.19 9.84
CA HIS A 174 -1.94 -4.45 10.18
C HIS A 174 -2.06 -5.77 10.96
N ASN A 175 -2.72 -5.74 12.12
CA ASN A 175 -2.95 -6.91 12.95
C ASN A 175 -4.41 -6.99 13.32
N THR A 176 -5.04 -8.16 13.20
CA THR A 176 -6.29 -8.42 13.90
C THR A 176 -5.97 -9.10 15.22
N PHE A 177 -6.15 -8.37 16.33
CA PHE A 177 -5.90 -8.86 17.67
C PHE A 177 -7.21 -8.99 18.43
N ASN A 178 -7.59 -10.23 18.78
CA ASN A 178 -8.78 -10.50 19.58
C ASN A 178 -10.08 -9.86 19.01
N GLY A 179 -10.17 -9.78 17.68
CA GLY A 179 -11.32 -9.20 16.96
C GLY A 179 -11.28 -7.69 16.79
N ILE A 180 -10.17 -7.03 17.14
CA ILE A 180 -9.93 -5.61 16.85
C ILE A 180 -8.78 -5.50 15.86
N ASP A 181 -9.02 -4.75 14.80
CA ASP A 181 -7.98 -4.38 13.86
C ASP A 181 -7.09 -3.30 14.45
N LEU A 182 -5.78 -3.50 14.39
CA LEU A 182 -4.75 -2.65 14.96
C LEU A 182 -3.75 -2.27 13.88
N PHE A 183 -3.28 -1.03 13.92
CA PHE A 183 -2.08 -0.62 13.24
C PHE A 183 -0.92 -0.58 14.24
N VAL A 184 0.20 -1.20 13.87
CA VAL A 184 1.39 -1.34 14.71
C VAL A 184 2.59 -0.83 13.95
N GLY A 185 3.40 0.01 14.59
CA GLY A 185 4.57 0.58 13.95
C GLY A 185 5.65 0.99 14.92
N GLN A 186 6.71 1.55 14.34
CA GLN A 186 7.83 2.11 15.08
C GLN A 186 8.07 3.53 14.56
N HIS A 187 8.33 4.45 15.48
CA HIS A 187 8.67 5.83 15.15
C HIS A 187 10.07 6.14 15.66
N ARG A 188 10.84 6.91 14.88
CA ARG A 188 12.20 7.33 15.22
C ARG A 188 12.30 8.85 15.10
N GLU A 189 12.68 9.50 16.19
CA GLU A 189 13.02 10.91 16.21
C GLU A 189 14.38 11.12 15.53
N ARG A 190 14.44 12.00 14.52
CA ARG A 190 15.67 12.22 13.73
C ARG A 190 16.34 13.56 14.01
N SER A 191 15.58 14.55 14.43
CA SER A 191 16.03 15.95 14.52
C SER A 191 16.48 16.30 15.94
N GLY A 192 15.85 15.71 16.95
CA GLY A 192 16.03 16.09 18.36
C GLY A 192 15.72 17.57 18.60
N GLY A 193 16.26 18.14 19.68
CA GLY A 193 16.13 19.58 19.96
C GLY A 193 14.76 20.03 20.48
N SER A 194 13.84 19.09 20.70
CA SER A 194 12.48 19.35 21.14
C SER A 194 12.01 18.29 22.13
N HIS A 195 11.13 18.65 23.07
CA HIS A 195 10.48 17.71 23.97
C HIS A 195 9.30 16.96 23.33
N ILE A 196 9.07 17.18 22.04
CA ILE A 196 7.95 16.66 21.27
C ILE A 196 8.47 16.06 19.97
N SER A 197 7.82 15.00 19.51
CA SER A 197 8.16 14.32 18.27
C SER A 197 6.91 13.79 17.58
N LEU A 198 6.69 14.20 16.33
CA LEU A 198 5.51 13.80 15.55
C LEU A 198 5.71 12.38 15.02
N ILE A 199 4.82 11.46 15.37
CA ILE A 199 4.87 10.08 14.89
C ILE A 199 4.68 10.07 13.38
N GLN A 200 5.58 9.35 12.71
CA GLN A 200 5.55 9.11 11.27
C GLN A 200 5.36 7.60 10.98
N PRO A 201 4.56 7.23 9.95
CA PRO A 201 3.79 8.11 9.06
C PRO A 201 2.66 8.84 9.82
N LEU A 202 2.13 9.94 9.25
CA LEU A 202 0.99 10.65 9.84
C LEU A 202 -0.21 9.71 9.96
N LEU A 203 -0.70 9.55 11.18
CA LEU A 203 -1.85 8.71 11.52
C LEU A 203 -3.11 9.58 11.61
N PRO A 204 -4.24 9.21 10.99
CA PRO A 204 -5.44 10.03 10.95
C PRO A 204 -6.08 10.24 12.34
N ASP A 205 -6.79 11.38 12.51
CA ASP A 205 -7.55 11.75 13.73
C ASP A 205 -8.70 10.80 14.05
N SER A 206 -9.16 10.00 13.09
CA SER A 206 -10.25 9.03 13.32
C SER A 206 -9.87 7.94 14.34
N LEU A 207 -8.58 7.82 14.66
CA LEU A 207 -8.02 6.81 15.55
C LEU A 207 -7.78 7.46 16.92
N ARG A 208 -8.58 7.08 17.92
CA ARG A 208 -8.75 7.85 19.17
C ARG A 208 -7.77 7.50 20.29
N GLU A 209 -7.17 6.32 20.24
CA GLU A 209 -6.29 5.82 21.29
C GLU A 209 -4.94 5.41 20.70
N LEU A 210 -3.85 5.94 21.25
CA LEU A 210 -2.49 5.56 20.87
C LEU A 210 -1.74 5.04 22.09
N PHE A 211 -1.13 3.88 21.94
CA PHE A 211 -0.31 3.25 22.96
C PHE A 211 1.12 3.19 22.51
N THR A 212 2.05 3.44 23.43
CA THR A 212 3.47 3.51 23.11
C THR A 212 4.33 2.82 24.15
N THR A 213 5.53 2.41 23.76
CA THR A 213 6.59 1.94 24.68
C THR A 213 7.93 2.31 24.07
N ASN A 214 8.82 2.88 24.88
CA ASN A 214 10.17 3.25 24.42
C ASN A 214 10.88 2.00 23.88
N CYS A 215 11.54 2.14 22.74
CA CYS A 215 12.26 1.06 22.08
C CYS A 215 13.67 1.53 21.73
N TRP A 216 14.68 1.06 22.46
CA TRP A 216 16.04 1.56 22.31
C TRP A 216 16.63 1.22 20.95
N ARG A 217 17.23 2.24 20.31
CA ARG A 217 17.99 2.12 19.07
C ARG A 217 19.17 3.11 19.04
N GLY A 218 19.99 3.07 20.09
CA GLY A 218 21.19 3.90 20.23
C GLY A 218 21.05 5.00 21.27
N THR A 219 19.84 5.52 21.48
CA THR A 219 19.57 6.62 22.41
C THR A 219 18.56 6.21 23.48
N TYR A 220 18.87 6.57 24.73
CA TYR A 220 17.99 6.38 25.90
C TYR A 220 17.04 7.58 26.05
N ASN A 221 15.83 7.34 26.52
CA ASN A 221 14.89 8.39 26.93
C ASN A 221 14.48 8.19 28.37
N ALA A 222 15.26 8.76 29.29
CA ALA A 222 15.09 8.64 30.74
C ALA A 222 13.92 9.49 31.31
N HIS A 223 12.93 9.77 30.48
CA HIS A 223 11.79 10.64 30.78
C HIS A 223 10.49 9.89 30.53
N SER A 224 9.49 10.08 31.39
CA SER A 224 8.16 9.51 31.17
C SER A 224 7.51 10.16 29.96
N THR A 225 7.01 9.33 29.03
CA THR A 225 6.42 9.81 27.78
C THR A 225 4.90 9.94 27.87
N GLY A 226 4.33 10.84 27.08
CA GLY A 226 2.90 10.89 26.78
C GLY A 226 2.64 11.03 25.29
N VAL A 227 1.35 11.01 24.93
CA VAL A 227 0.87 11.18 23.55
C VAL A 227 -0.23 12.24 23.44
N TRP A 228 -0.32 12.94 22.31
CA TRP A 228 -1.56 13.61 21.88
C TRP A 228 -1.70 13.67 20.37
N PHE A 229 -2.94 13.90 19.92
CA PHE A 229 -3.22 14.29 18.56
C PHE A 229 -3.18 15.81 18.41
N ASN A 230 -2.24 16.34 17.61
CA ASN A 230 -1.98 17.78 17.50
C ASN A 230 -2.85 18.50 16.45
N GLY A 231 -3.80 17.79 15.84
CA GLY A 231 -4.62 18.27 14.71
C GLY A 231 -4.13 17.81 13.34
N SER A 232 -2.83 17.49 13.19
CA SER A 232 -2.24 16.95 11.96
C SER A 232 -1.69 15.53 12.11
N GLY A 233 -1.42 15.09 13.33
CA GLY A 233 -0.96 13.74 13.61
C GLY A 233 -0.73 13.48 15.09
N TRP A 234 -0.51 12.21 15.41
CA TRP A 234 -0.13 11.79 16.74
C TRP A 234 1.30 12.21 17.07
N THR A 235 1.48 12.83 18.23
CA THR A 235 2.75 13.36 18.74
C THR A 235 3.07 12.67 20.05
N ILE A 236 4.32 12.27 20.23
CA ILE A 236 4.89 11.84 21.52
C ILE A 236 5.63 13.00 22.17
N PHE A 237 5.70 13.00 23.49
CA PHE A 237 6.44 14.02 24.23
C PHE A 237 6.94 13.51 25.57
N ASN A 238 7.95 14.17 26.10
CA ASN A 238 8.39 13.96 27.48
C ASN A 238 7.54 14.80 28.43
N GLN A 239 6.92 14.15 29.43
CA GLN A 239 5.98 14.76 30.38
C GLN A 239 6.63 15.81 31.30
N ASP A 240 7.94 15.80 31.43
CA ASP A 240 8.72 16.79 32.16
C ASP A 240 9.28 17.90 31.27
N LEU A 241 8.89 17.93 29.98
CA LEU A 241 9.35 18.85 28.95
C LEU A 241 10.85 18.73 28.65
N ALA A 242 11.50 17.63 29.05
CA ALA A 242 12.87 17.37 28.66
C ALA A 242 12.98 17.04 27.16
N GLU A 243 14.11 17.37 26.57
CA GLU A 243 14.37 17.13 25.16
C GLU A 243 14.30 15.63 24.81
N ILE A 244 13.59 15.28 23.74
CA ILE A 244 13.70 13.97 23.09
C ILE A 244 14.96 14.02 22.22
N LEU A 245 15.95 13.23 22.59
CA LEU A 245 17.22 13.18 21.89
C LEU A 245 17.08 12.51 20.51
N PRO A 246 17.94 12.87 19.52
CA PRO A 246 17.98 12.20 18.23
C PRO A 246 18.19 10.69 18.37
N ASP A 247 17.63 9.93 17.44
CA ASP A 247 17.65 8.47 17.39
C ASP A 247 16.91 7.76 18.52
N PHE A 248 16.16 8.50 19.34
CA PHE A 248 15.11 7.92 20.16
C PHE A 248 14.10 7.19 19.27
N GLN A 249 13.75 5.96 19.64
CA GLN A 249 12.75 5.15 18.95
C GLN A 249 11.67 4.70 19.94
N ILE A 250 10.45 4.56 19.42
CA ILE A 250 9.29 4.12 20.17
C ILE A 250 8.50 3.10 19.34
N ASN A 251 7.99 2.06 20.00
CA ASN A 251 6.96 1.21 19.42
C ASN A 251 5.61 1.89 19.65
N PHE A 252 4.69 1.81 18.69
CA PHE A 252 3.32 2.28 18.87
C PHE A 252 2.30 1.29 18.30
N PHE A 253 1.12 1.22 18.93
CA PHE A 253 -0.06 0.62 18.32
C PHE A 253 -1.30 1.48 18.55
N MET A 254 -2.27 1.33 17.67
CA MET A 254 -3.57 1.98 17.79
C MET A 254 -4.66 1.09 17.20
N PRO A 255 -5.90 1.14 17.73
CA PRO A 255 -7.03 0.49 17.08
C PRO A 255 -7.32 1.21 15.77
N LEU A 256 -7.43 0.45 14.69
CA LEU A 256 -8.17 0.89 13.53
C LEU A 256 -9.65 0.91 13.91
N SER A 257 -10.36 1.93 13.45
CA SER A 257 -11.77 2.13 13.78
C SER A 257 -12.58 0.88 13.38
N THR A 258 -12.78 -0.05 14.31
CA THR A 258 -13.87 -1.02 14.18
C THR A 258 -15.13 -0.18 14.30
N SER A 259 -15.84 0.05 13.21
CA SER A 259 -17.14 0.71 13.23
C SER A 259 -18.04 -0.06 14.19
N SER A 260 -18.10 0.39 15.45
CA SER A 260 -18.93 -0.22 16.48
C SER A 260 -20.39 0.20 16.31
N GLY A 261 -20.88 0.17 15.07
CA GLY A 261 -22.20 0.61 14.67
C GLY A 261 -22.33 0.75 13.15
N GLY A 262 -22.60 -0.36 12.45
CA GLY A 262 -23.57 -0.42 11.35
C GLY A 262 -23.33 0.32 10.03
N GLU A 263 -22.26 1.07 9.85
CA GLU A 263 -21.85 1.59 8.54
C GLU A 263 -20.38 1.28 8.29
N GLU A 264 -20.10 0.41 7.32
CA GLU A 264 -18.79 0.22 6.71
C GLU A 264 -18.23 1.60 6.32
N ARG A 265 -17.16 2.03 6.99
CA ARG A 265 -16.37 3.19 6.59
C ARG A 265 -14.94 2.71 6.43
N ASP A 266 -14.50 2.70 5.19
CA ASP A 266 -13.18 2.25 4.77
C ASP A 266 -12.20 3.45 4.87
N ASP A 267 -11.40 3.50 5.94
CA ASP A 267 -10.38 4.53 6.23
C ASP A 267 -9.01 4.20 5.58
N SER A 268 -8.92 3.12 4.78
CA SER A 268 -7.68 2.55 4.21
C SER A 268 -6.94 3.43 3.19
N LEU A 269 -7.59 4.47 2.68
CA LEU A 269 -7.07 5.32 1.59
C LEU A 269 -6.30 6.54 2.10
N ILE A 270 -6.55 6.99 3.34
CA ILE A 270 -5.77 8.07 3.94
C ILE A 270 -4.31 7.65 4.11
N ALA A 271 -4.05 6.37 4.42
CA ALA A 271 -2.69 5.82 4.48
C ALA A 271 -2.01 5.68 3.10
N LEU A 272 -2.76 5.76 1.98
CA LEU A 272 -2.19 5.78 0.64
C LEU A 272 -1.72 7.20 0.23
N VAL A 273 -2.29 8.27 0.83
CA VAL A 273 -2.10 9.67 0.35
C VAL A 273 -1.72 10.72 1.42
N ALA A 274 -1.77 10.42 2.72
CA ALA A 274 -1.42 11.40 3.77
C ALA A 274 0.06 11.86 3.81
N ASP A 275 0.93 11.41 2.89
CA ASP A 275 2.34 11.79 2.80
C ASP A 275 2.62 13.08 1.99
N HIS A 276 1.67 14.02 1.92
CA HIS A 276 1.86 15.25 1.12
C HIS A 276 1.47 16.56 1.78
N HIS A 277 2.03 16.84 2.96
CA HIS A 277 2.25 18.21 3.41
C HIS A 277 3.65 18.40 4.02
N GLY A 278 4.64 18.57 3.14
CA GLY A 278 5.81 19.43 3.35
C GLY A 278 6.69 19.19 4.57
N ALA A 279 7.53 18.16 4.54
CA ALA A 279 8.90 18.16 5.07
C ALA A 279 9.60 16.89 4.58
N ASP A 280 10.89 16.98 4.23
CA ASP A 280 11.74 15.94 3.63
C ASP A 280 11.59 14.54 4.26
N TYR A 281 10.70 13.70 3.75
CA TYR A 281 10.68 12.25 4.00
C TYR A 281 10.24 11.46 2.77
N SER A 282 10.92 10.32 2.60
CA SER A 282 10.66 9.30 1.58
C SER A 282 9.26 8.74 1.78
N PRO A 283 8.36 8.84 0.79
CA PRO A 283 7.04 8.23 0.90
C PRO A 283 7.17 6.72 0.88
N ALA A 284 6.09 6.02 1.26
CA ALA A 284 5.92 4.56 1.14
C ALA A 284 6.90 4.00 0.10
N ALA A 285 7.98 3.35 0.56
CA ALA A 285 9.13 3.01 -0.27
C ALA A 285 8.70 2.19 -1.49
N ILE A 286 8.32 2.90 -2.56
CA ILE A 286 7.92 2.27 -3.81
C ILE A 286 9.10 1.41 -4.18
N ASP A 287 8.84 0.17 -4.57
CA ASP A 287 9.88 -0.74 -5.03
C ASP A 287 10.30 -0.28 -6.44
N ILE A 288 10.94 0.89 -6.45
CA ILE A 288 11.61 1.55 -7.56
C ILE A 288 12.55 0.51 -8.16
N GLU A 289 13.27 -0.28 -7.37
CA GLU A 289 14.10 -1.36 -7.90
C GLU A 289 13.31 -2.44 -8.66
N SER A 290 12.07 -2.76 -8.29
CA SER A 290 11.22 -3.66 -9.10
C SER A 290 10.67 -3.02 -10.37
N GLN A 291 10.62 -1.69 -10.46
CA GLN A 291 10.41 -0.97 -11.74
C GLN A 291 11.70 -0.80 -12.55
N PHE A 292 12.84 -0.55 -11.89
CA PHE A 292 14.05 0.02 -12.47
C PHE A 292 15.32 -0.84 -12.34
N GLY A 293 15.25 -2.02 -11.72
CA GLY A 293 16.38 -2.91 -11.41
C GLY A 293 17.46 -2.26 -10.55
N SER A 294 18.41 -3.06 -10.05
CA SER A 294 19.43 -2.60 -9.10
C SER A 294 20.57 -1.74 -9.68
N GLN A 295 20.66 -1.57 -11.02
CA GLN A 295 21.66 -0.71 -11.66
C GLN A 295 21.18 -0.09 -12.98
N PRO A 296 20.69 1.16 -12.98
CA PRO A 296 20.26 1.84 -14.20
C PRO A 296 21.46 2.39 -14.99
N GLY A 297 21.64 1.93 -16.22
CA GLY A 297 22.64 2.49 -17.13
C GLY A 297 22.26 3.91 -17.55
N ARG A 298 23.24 4.80 -17.76
CA ARG A 298 22.99 6.09 -18.45
C ARG A 298 22.62 5.78 -19.91
N HIS A 299 21.37 6.05 -20.27
CA HIS A 299 20.89 5.91 -21.64
C HIS A 299 21.38 7.11 -22.48
N ASN A 300 22.01 6.85 -23.62
CA ASN A 300 22.28 7.89 -24.61
C ASN A 300 21.04 8.06 -25.51
N LEU A 301 20.28 9.13 -25.29
CA LEU A 301 18.96 9.37 -25.91
C LEU A 301 19.05 10.17 -27.23
N SER A 302 20.23 10.31 -27.83
CA SER A 302 20.45 11.07 -29.05
C SER A 302 20.20 10.30 -30.36
N GLU A 303 19.84 9.02 -30.29
CA GLU A 303 19.59 8.19 -31.48
C GLU A 303 18.12 8.22 -31.90
N THR A 304 17.86 8.09 -33.20
CA THR A 304 16.55 8.25 -33.84
C THR A 304 15.51 7.25 -33.30
N PRO A 305 14.22 7.63 -33.23
CA PRO A 305 13.17 6.72 -32.76
C PRO A 305 13.10 5.48 -33.67
N TYR A 306 13.28 4.30 -33.07
CA TYR A 306 13.30 3.05 -33.80
C TYR A 306 11.88 2.54 -34.07
N ARG A 307 11.67 2.01 -35.28
CA ARG A 307 10.40 1.47 -35.73
C ARG A 307 10.41 -0.05 -35.60
N TYR A 308 9.44 -0.59 -34.88
CA TYR A 308 9.07 -1.99 -34.98
C TYR A 308 7.96 -2.10 -36.04
N SER A 309 8.06 -3.04 -36.97
CA SER A 309 7.01 -3.27 -37.96
C SER A 309 6.49 -4.67 -37.80
N MET A 310 5.23 -4.78 -37.40
CA MET A 310 4.51 -6.03 -37.33
C MET A 310 3.65 -6.15 -38.59
N HIS A 311 3.69 -7.32 -39.24
CA HIS A 311 2.85 -7.57 -40.40
C HIS A 311 1.72 -8.51 -40.01
N GLU A 312 0.51 -7.97 -40.00
CA GLU A 312 -0.71 -8.75 -39.97
C GLU A 312 -0.79 -9.58 -41.25
N VAL A 313 -1.08 -10.87 -41.14
CA VAL A 313 -1.45 -11.70 -42.29
C VAL A 313 -2.89 -11.32 -42.62
N ASP A 314 -3.13 -10.82 -43.82
CA ASP A 314 -4.47 -10.44 -44.28
C ASP A 314 -5.36 -11.69 -44.32
N THR A 315 -6.17 -11.90 -43.28
CA THR A 315 -7.08 -13.05 -43.18
C THR A 315 -8.46 -12.78 -43.80
N GLY A 316 -8.67 -11.64 -44.47
CA GLY A 316 -9.94 -11.33 -45.14
C GLY A 316 -11.16 -11.12 -44.22
N GLY A 317 -10.95 -10.87 -42.92
CA GLY A 317 -12.00 -10.62 -41.89
C GLY A 317 -11.59 -9.53 -40.88
N MET A 318 -12.30 -9.39 -39.74
CA MET A 318 -11.77 -8.63 -38.58
C MET A 318 -10.52 -9.37 -38.09
N GLY A 319 -9.36 -8.99 -38.63
CA GLY A 319 -8.09 -9.65 -38.36
C GLY A 319 -7.60 -9.46 -36.93
N PRO A 320 -6.56 -10.22 -36.52
CA PRO A 320 -5.89 -10.05 -35.24
C PRO A 320 -5.47 -8.60 -35.04
N HIS A 321 -5.99 -7.95 -34.01
CA HIS A 321 -5.54 -6.62 -33.62
C HIS A 321 -4.94 -6.62 -32.21
N PHE A 322 -3.98 -5.71 -32.00
CA PHE A 322 -3.35 -5.53 -30.69
C PHE A 322 -4.30 -4.84 -29.74
N GLN A 323 -4.35 -5.36 -28.52
CA GLN A 323 -5.18 -4.87 -27.43
C GLN A 323 -4.35 -4.24 -26.32
N GLY A 324 -3.08 -4.62 -26.24
CA GLY A 324 -2.18 -4.18 -25.18
C GLY A 324 -0.74 -4.43 -25.59
N VAL A 325 0.14 -3.51 -25.19
CA VAL A 325 1.59 -3.62 -25.37
C VAL A 325 2.27 -3.22 -24.08
N SER A 326 3.28 -3.97 -23.65
CA SER A 326 4.15 -3.54 -22.55
C SER A 326 5.53 -4.20 -22.66
N PHE A 327 6.45 -3.88 -21.75
CA PHE A 327 7.76 -4.52 -21.68
C PHE A 327 7.96 -5.23 -20.36
N LEU A 328 8.39 -6.48 -20.43
CA LEU A 328 8.93 -7.17 -19.27
C LEU A 328 10.40 -6.81 -19.12
N ARG A 329 10.82 -6.75 -17.87
CA ARG A 329 12.23 -6.75 -17.53
C ARG A 329 12.56 -8.07 -16.89
N ASP A 330 13.44 -8.83 -17.53
CA ASP A 330 13.89 -10.11 -16.99
C ASP A 330 15.41 -10.26 -17.09
N THR A 331 15.93 -10.95 -16.10
CA THR A 331 17.33 -11.31 -15.94
C THR A 331 17.35 -12.83 -15.83
N LEU A 332 17.72 -13.51 -16.91
CA LEU A 332 17.82 -14.97 -16.91
C LEU A 332 19.27 -15.36 -16.67
N LEU A 333 19.49 -16.49 -16.00
CA LEU A 333 20.77 -17.18 -16.04
C LEU A 333 20.78 -18.03 -17.32
N ASP A 334 21.83 -17.91 -18.13
CA ASP A 334 22.07 -18.85 -19.22
C ASP A 334 22.45 -20.24 -18.68
N GLU A 335 22.57 -21.23 -19.56
CA GLU A 335 22.95 -22.60 -19.21
C GLU A 335 24.33 -22.70 -18.52
N GLY A 336 25.16 -21.65 -18.59
CA GLY A 336 26.44 -21.53 -17.91
C GLY A 336 26.39 -20.76 -16.58
N GLY A 337 25.20 -20.33 -16.12
CA GLY A 337 25.05 -19.51 -14.92
C GLY A 337 25.43 -18.04 -15.12
N THR A 338 25.62 -17.59 -16.36
CA THR A 338 25.87 -16.19 -16.68
C THR A 338 24.57 -15.45 -16.81
N THR A 339 24.47 -14.32 -16.13
CA THR A 339 23.31 -13.44 -16.21
C THR A 339 23.16 -12.83 -17.61
N VAL A 340 22.18 -13.28 -18.39
CA VAL A 340 21.78 -12.71 -19.66
C VAL A 340 20.52 -11.87 -19.47
N ARG A 341 20.59 -10.60 -19.84
CA ARG A 341 19.45 -9.68 -19.80
C ARG A 341 18.64 -9.81 -21.08
N PHE A 342 17.34 -10.03 -20.95
CA PHE A 342 16.42 -10.05 -22.09
C PHE A 342 15.53 -8.81 -22.06
N ARG A 343 15.19 -8.29 -23.24
CA ARG A 343 14.02 -7.40 -23.39
C ARG A 343 12.91 -8.20 -24.03
N ARG A 344 11.74 -8.22 -23.39
CA ARG A 344 10.57 -8.90 -23.96
C ARG A 344 9.46 -7.88 -24.16
N GLY A 345 9.01 -7.73 -25.40
CA GLY A 345 7.75 -7.08 -25.72
C GLY A 345 6.63 -8.07 -25.43
N VAL A 346 5.64 -7.62 -24.67
CA VAL A 346 4.42 -8.39 -24.41
C VAL A 346 3.30 -7.78 -25.20
N TYR A 347 2.51 -8.61 -25.84
CA TYR A 347 1.38 -8.19 -26.66
C TYR A 347 0.16 -9.03 -26.30
N SER A 348 -0.95 -8.37 -25.95
CA SER A 348 -2.27 -8.98 -26.00
C SER A 348 -2.89 -8.70 -27.37
N TYR A 349 -3.59 -9.69 -27.92
CA TYR A 349 -4.25 -9.58 -29.22
C TYR A 349 -5.52 -10.39 -29.24
N ASN A 350 -6.49 -9.88 -29.99
CA ASN A 350 -7.80 -10.51 -30.15
C ASN A 350 -7.81 -11.38 -31.41
N TYR A 351 -7.23 -12.59 -31.33
CA TYR A 351 -7.38 -13.66 -32.32
C TYR A 351 -7.01 -15.02 -31.71
N GLY A 352 -7.94 -15.98 -31.73
CA GLY A 352 -7.67 -17.33 -31.22
C GLY A 352 -7.43 -17.39 -29.71
N GLU A 353 -6.28 -17.95 -29.28
CA GLU A 353 -6.00 -18.36 -27.89
C GLU A 353 -5.28 -17.31 -27.03
N GLY A 354 -4.84 -16.17 -27.54
CA GLY A 354 -4.43 -15.04 -26.69
C GLY A 354 -2.93 -14.92 -26.36
N LEU A 355 -2.64 -14.33 -25.18
CA LEU A 355 -1.38 -13.65 -24.82
C LEU A 355 -0.11 -14.23 -25.45
N MET A 356 0.69 -13.32 -26.01
CA MET A 356 1.97 -13.67 -26.59
C MET A 356 3.08 -12.78 -26.05
N ILE A 357 4.24 -13.40 -25.91
CA ILE A 357 5.46 -12.75 -25.44
C ILE A 357 6.49 -12.91 -26.53
N SER A 358 6.99 -11.79 -27.04
CA SER A 358 8.10 -11.76 -27.99
C SER A 358 9.37 -11.37 -27.24
N CYS A 359 10.38 -12.24 -27.29
CA CYS A 359 11.66 -12.03 -26.61
C CYS A 359 12.81 -11.81 -27.60
N GLY A 360 13.75 -10.95 -27.20
CA GLY A 360 15.05 -10.77 -27.84
C GLY A 360 16.21 -10.86 -26.86
N ILE A 361 17.30 -11.50 -27.26
CA ILE A 361 18.57 -11.48 -26.53
C ILE A 361 19.19 -10.09 -26.70
N LEU A 362 19.60 -9.45 -25.59
CA LEU A 362 20.50 -8.31 -25.68
C LEU A 362 21.93 -8.83 -25.86
N ASN A 363 22.60 -8.39 -26.92
CA ASN A 363 24.03 -8.67 -27.07
C ASN A 363 24.80 -8.11 -25.86
N SER A 364 25.77 -8.87 -25.36
CA SER A 364 26.64 -8.48 -24.25
C SER A 364 27.29 -7.12 -24.53
N GLY A 365 27.01 -6.12 -23.69
CA GLY A 365 27.57 -4.76 -23.80
C GLY A 365 26.57 -3.68 -24.21
N ALA A 366 25.34 -4.03 -24.58
CA ALA A 366 24.27 -3.03 -24.69
C ALA A 366 23.98 -2.44 -23.31
N THR A 367 24.16 -1.12 -23.15
CA THR A 367 23.64 -0.41 -21.98
C THR A 367 22.12 -0.58 -21.95
N GLU A 368 21.52 -0.35 -20.78
CA GLU A 368 20.08 -0.21 -20.75
C GLU A 368 19.71 0.86 -21.80
N GLY A 369 18.80 0.53 -22.72
CA GLY A 369 18.32 1.31 -23.87
C GLY A 369 17.50 0.42 -24.79
N ILE A 370 16.34 0.87 -25.28
CA ILE A 370 15.51 0.10 -26.22
C ILE A 370 16.31 -0.04 -27.51
N THR A 371 16.97 -1.17 -27.67
CA THR A 371 17.71 -1.52 -28.89
C THR A 371 16.75 -2.23 -29.81
N ALA A 372 16.61 -1.70 -31.02
CA ALA A 372 15.84 -2.35 -32.06
C ALA A 372 16.60 -3.58 -32.58
N PHE A 373 15.85 -4.61 -32.95
CA PHE A 373 16.30 -5.45 -34.06
C PHE A 373 16.42 -4.57 -35.30
N ASP A 374 17.24 -4.95 -36.29
CA ASP A 374 17.34 -4.16 -37.52
C ASP A 374 15.94 -3.80 -38.08
N SER A 375 15.84 -2.68 -38.79
CA SER A 375 14.57 -2.13 -39.32
C SER A 375 13.83 -3.04 -40.30
N ASN A 376 14.33 -4.27 -40.55
CA ASN A 376 13.75 -5.25 -41.45
C ASN A 376 13.27 -6.53 -40.74
N HIS A 377 13.32 -6.58 -39.40
CA HIS A 377 12.85 -7.76 -38.67
C HIS A 377 11.32 -7.80 -38.59
N VAL A 378 10.69 -8.49 -39.54
CA VAL A 378 9.26 -8.80 -39.54
C VAL A 378 9.03 -10.00 -38.63
N VAL A 379 8.28 -9.82 -37.55
CA VAL A 379 7.79 -10.95 -36.75
C VAL A 379 6.52 -11.49 -37.40
N ASN A 380 6.57 -12.71 -37.94
CA ASN A 380 5.38 -13.42 -38.42
C ASN A 380 4.72 -14.17 -37.25
N PHE A 381 3.46 -13.85 -36.96
CA PHE A 381 2.75 -14.37 -35.80
C PHE A 381 2.17 -15.77 -35.98
N LEU A 382 1.91 -16.18 -37.21
CA LEU A 382 1.42 -17.54 -37.49
C LEU A 382 2.48 -18.62 -37.19
N ASP A 383 3.75 -18.23 -37.15
CA ASP A 383 4.88 -19.14 -36.92
C ASP A 383 5.27 -19.26 -35.44
N ARG A 384 4.62 -18.51 -34.53
CA ARG A 384 4.97 -18.50 -33.11
C ARG A 384 3.97 -19.26 -32.24
N LYS A 385 4.52 -19.93 -31.23
CA LYS A 385 3.76 -20.72 -30.25
C LYS A 385 3.05 -19.79 -29.26
N THR A 386 1.72 -19.88 -29.16
CA THR A 386 0.97 -19.30 -28.04
C THR A 386 1.51 -19.85 -26.72
N LEU A 387 1.90 -18.96 -25.81
CA LEU A 387 2.52 -19.35 -24.54
C LEU A 387 1.49 -19.61 -23.45
N LEU A 388 0.40 -18.84 -23.44
CA LEU A 388 -0.67 -18.98 -22.47
C LEU A 388 -2.02 -18.67 -23.13
N ASN A 389 -2.96 -19.60 -23.01
CA ASN A 389 -4.31 -19.38 -23.50
C ASN A 389 -5.13 -18.57 -22.50
N ILE A 390 -5.12 -17.24 -22.58
CA ILE A 390 -5.80 -16.38 -21.59
C ILE A 390 -7.33 -16.41 -21.70
N ARG A 391 -7.91 -16.89 -22.81
CA ARG A 391 -9.38 -16.96 -22.93
C ARG A 391 -9.99 -18.07 -22.09
N TYR A 392 -9.28 -19.19 -21.99
CA TYR A 392 -9.78 -20.39 -21.33
C TYR A 392 -8.95 -20.68 -20.08
N GLN A 393 -9.33 -20.04 -18.98
CA GLN A 393 -8.65 -20.20 -17.68
C GLN A 393 -9.62 -20.81 -16.67
N ALA A 394 -9.57 -22.13 -16.52
CA ALA A 394 -10.48 -22.88 -15.65
C ALA A 394 -10.49 -22.38 -14.19
N ALA A 395 -9.39 -21.80 -13.72
CA ALA A 395 -9.25 -21.29 -12.36
C ALA A 395 -10.04 -19.98 -12.11
N VAL A 396 -10.29 -19.17 -13.15
CA VAL A 396 -10.78 -17.79 -13.00
C VAL A 396 -11.93 -17.44 -13.96
N GLY A 397 -12.37 -18.42 -14.76
CA GLY A 397 -13.44 -18.26 -15.75
C GLY A 397 -12.92 -18.00 -17.16
N ASN A 398 -13.83 -18.12 -18.13
CA ASN A 398 -13.52 -17.84 -19.52
C ASN A 398 -13.92 -16.40 -19.86
N HIS A 399 -13.07 -15.69 -20.61
CA HIS A 399 -13.28 -14.31 -21.05
C HIS A 399 -12.95 -14.20 -22.55
N GLU A 400 -13.72 -13.42 -23.29
CA GLU A 400 -13.65 -13.42 -24.75
C GLU A 400 -12.60 -12.45 -25.29
N HIS A 401 -12.37 -11.34 -24.61
CA HIS A 401 -11.65 -10.22 -25.19
C HIS A 401 -10.59 -9.66 -24.23
N PRO A 402 -9.28 -9.84 -24.50
CA PRO A 402 -8.26 -9.15 -23.74
C PRO A 402 -8.23 -7.67 -24.11
N GLY A 403 -8.04 -6.81 -23.11
CA GLY A 403 -7.80 -5.38 -23.30
C GLY A 403 -6.33 -5.00 -23.10
N GLY A 404 -6.13 -3.76 -22.67
CA GLY A 404 -4.84 -3.16 -22.33
C GLY A 404 -4.10 -3.87 -21.21
N ILE A 405 -2.77 -3.81 -21.28
CA ILE A 405 -1.86 -4.48 -20.34
C ILE A 405 -0.83 -3.52 -19.76
N GLN A 406 -0.38 -3.82 -18.55
CA GLN A 406 0.84 -3.26 -17.98
C GLN A 406 1.73 -4.39 -17.45
N ALA A 407 3.03 -4.31 -17.71
CA ALA A 407 4.03 -5.17 -17.09
C ALA A 407 4.78 -4.42 -15.98
N HIS A 408 5.08 -5.13 -14.89
CA HIS A 408 5.89 -4.66 -13.78
C HIS A 408 6.85 -5.79 -13.36
N GLY A 409 8.16 -5.57 -13.55
CA GLY A 409 9.15 -6.63 -13.43
C GLY A 409 8.86 -7.79 -14.40
N ASP A 410 8.60 -8.96 -13.84
CA ASP A 410 8.27 -10.21 -14.53
C ASP A 410 6.76 -10.56 -14.49
N THR A 411 5.92 -9.65 -13.98
CA THR A 411 4.48 -9.84 -13.84
C THR A 411 3.72 -8.92 -14.78
N ILE A 412 2.64 -9.42 -15.37
CA ILE A 412 1.75 -8.69 -16.29
C ILE A 412 0.37 -8.62 -15.66
N ALA A 413 -0.24 -7.44 -15.66
CA ALA A 413 -1.68 -7.28 -15.49
C ALA A 413 -2.32 -7.11 -16.87
N ILE A 414 -3.35 -7.90 -17.16
CA ILE A 414 -4.13 -7.82 -18.40
C ILE A 414 -5.61 -7.69 -18.07
N ALA A 415 -6.25 -6.66 -18.62
CA ALA A 415 -7.69 -6.53 -18.55
C ALA A 415 -8.36 -7.59 -19.43
N MET A 416 -9.40 -8.22 -18.91
CA MET A 416 -10.18 -9.24 -19.60
C MET A 416 -11.64 -8.81 -19.60
N GLU A 417 -12.14 -8.43 -20.77
CA GLU A 417 -13.54 -8.06 -20.97
C GLU A 417 -14.43 -9.30 -21.10
N GLU A 418 -15.71 -9.12 -20.77
CA GLU A 418 -16.83 -10.01 -21.08
C GLU A 418 -16.54 -11.50 -20.77
N SER A 419 -16.98 -11.93 -19.59
CA SER A 419 -17.00 -13.37 -19.30
C SER A 419 -17.94 -14.08 -20.27
N VAL A 420 -17.49 -15.21 -20.84
CA VAL A 420 -18.25 -16.05 -21.78
C VAL A 420 -19.62 -16.48 -21.21
N SER A 421 -19.74 -16.54 -19.88
CA SER A 421 -20.98 -16.89 -19.18
C SER A 421 -21.80 -15.70 -18.68
N GLY A 422 -21.47 -14.47 -19.09
CA GLY A 422 -22.12 -13.25 -18.58
C GLY A 422 -21.70 -12.87 -17.16
N GLY A 423 -20.55 -13.35 -16.69
CA GLY A 423 -19.92 -12.93 -15.44
C GLY A 423 -19.22 -11.56 -15.55
N ALA A 424 -18.70 -11.09 -14.41
CA ALA A 424 -17.88 -9.87 -14.38
C ALA A 424 -16.59 -10.05 -15.19
N ALA A 425 -16.12 -8.96 -15.81
CA ALA A 425 -14.77 -8.83 -16.31
C ALA A 425 -13.74 -8.96 -15.18
N ALA A 426 -12.49 -9.16 -15.55
CA ALA A 426 -11.43 -9.39 -14.59
C ALA A 426 -10.10 -8.77 -15.03
N VAL A 427 -9.17 -8.64 -14.10
CA VAL A 427 -7.75 -8.45 -14.40
C VAL A 427 -7.03 -9.76 -14.11
N TYR A 428 -6.32 -10.30 -15.10
CA TYR A 428 -5.46 -11.46 -14.88
C TYR A 428 -4.03 -11.00 -14.58
N PHE A 429 -3.42 -11.66 -13.61
CA PHE A 429 -2.01 -11.48 -13.28
C PHE A 429 -1.22 -12.68 -13.77
N ILE A 430 -0.22 -12.43 -14.59
CA ILE A 430 0.56 -13.47 -15.29
C ILE A 430 2.02 -13.28 -14.96
N LYS A 431 2.65 -14.33 -14.42
CA LYS A 431 4.09 -14.38 -14.18
C LYS A 431 4.79 -14.90 -15.43
N VAL A 432 5.91 -14.27 -15.78
CA VAL A 432 6.71 -14.66 -16.93
C VAL A 432 8.13 -15.03 -16.50
N GLU A 433 8.42 -16.31 -16.58
CA GLU A 433 9.70 -16.93 -16.17
C GLU A 433 10.38 -17.50 -17.41
N GLY A 434 11.41 -16.82 -17.91
CA GLY A 434 12.11 -17.24 -19.14
C GLY A 434 11.28 -17.04 -20.41
N VAL A 435 10.85 -18.13 -21.03
CA VAL A 435 9.90 -18.10 -22.15
C VAL A 435 8.53 -18.63 -21.76
N ASN A 436 8.34 -18.98 -20.48
CA ASN A 436 7.09 -19.51 -19.97
C ASN A 436 6.26 -18.39 -19.37
N ALA A 437 4.94 -18.50 -19.52
CA ALA A 437 3.96 -17.62 -18.89
C ALA A 437 2.95 -18.47 -18.13
N ARG A 438 2.59 -18.07 -16.91
CA ARG A 438 1.56 -18.74 -16.12
C ARG A 438 0.67 -17.72 -15.43
N LEU A 439 -0.62 -18.02 -15.37
CA LEU A 439 -1.57 -17.28 -14.55
C LEU A 439 -1.20 -17.48 -13.07
N ILE A 440 -1.08 -16.39 -12.33
CA ILE A 440 -0.74 -16.40 -10.89
C ILE A 440 -1.81 -15.80 -10.02
N GLY A 441 -2.81 -15.13 -10.57
CA GLY A 441 -3.94 -14.60 -9.83
C GLY A 441 -4.92 -13.89 -10.75
N ALA A 442 -6.09 -13.57 -10.21
CA ALA A 442 -7.06 -12.72 -10.90
C ALA A 442 -7.76 -11.80 -9.90
N LEU A 443 -8.21 -10.67 -10.43
CA LEU A 443 -9.05 -9.70 -9.75
C LEU A 443 -10.36 -9.59 -10.54
N PRO A 444 -11.45 -10.23 -10.08
CA PRO A 444 -12.77 -10.02 -10.66
C PRO A 444 -13.26 -8.59 -10.38
N LEU A 445 -13.74 -7.88 -11.39
CA LEU A 445 -14.37 -6.58 -11.17
C LEU A 445 -15.68 -6.74 -10.40
N GLY A 446 -15.94 -5.84 -9.45
CA GLY A 446 -17.09 -5.98 -8.54
C GLY A 446 -16.80 -6.79 -7.28
N SER A 447 -15.58 -7.32 -7.12
CA SER A 447 -15.15 -8.00 -5.89
C SER A 447 -14.69 -7.01 -4.81
N GLY A 448 -14.39 -7.53 -3.62
CA GLY A 448 -13.71 -6.75 -2.58
C GLY A 448 -14.51 -5.58 -2.00
N GLY A 449 -15.85 -5.64 -2.05
CA GLY A 449 -16.72 -4.55 -1.56
C GLY A 449 -17.16 -3.55 -2.64
N ALA A 450 -16.78 -3.75 -3.90
CA ALA A 450 -17.19 -2.87 -5.00
C ALA A 450 -18.74 -2.85 -5.18
N PRO A 451 -19.35 -1.67 -5.40
CA PRO A 451 -20.80 -1.58 -5.55
C PRO A 451 -21.36 -2.34 -6.77
N ASN A 452 -22.44 -3.10 -6.56
CA ASN A 452 -23.10 -3.92 -7.58
C ASN A 452 -23.69 -3.15 -8.79
N HIS A 453 -23.80 -1.82 -8.71
CA HIS A 453 -24.39 -1.00 -9.76
C HIS A 453 -23.37 -0.50 -10.79
N LEU A 454 -22.09 -0.79 -10.59
CA LEU A 454 -21.03 -0.44 -11.53
C LEU A 454 -21.03 -1.43 -12.69
N ASN A 455 -20.69 -0.95 -13.88
CA ASN A 455 -20.59 -1.82 -15.06
C ASN A 455 -19.35 -2.71 -14.94
N THR A 456 -19.49 -3.86 -14.29
CA THR A 456 -18.39 -4.80 -14.07
C THR A 456 -18.16 -5.73 -15.24
N SER A 457 -18.94 -5.64 -16.32
CA SER A 457 -18.88 -6.60 -17.44
C SER A 457 -17.73 -6.34 -18.42
N LYS A 458 -17.04 -5.19 -18.32
CA LYS A 458 -16.02 -4.76 -19.27
C LYS A 458 -14.84 -4.10 -18.58
N ALA A 459 -13.63 -4.52 -18.97
CA ALA A 459 -12.37 -3.97 -18.50
C ALA A 459 -11.51 -3.64 -19.73
N ALA A 460 -11.41 -2.36 -20.09
CA ALA A 460 -10.70 -1.95 -21.31
C ALA A 460 -9.18 -2.00 -21.13
N ALA A 461 -8.66 -1.56 -19.97
CA ALA A 461 -7.23 -1.58 -19.70
C ALA A 461 -6.94 -1.76 -18.21
N ALA A 462 -5.85 -2.45 -17.88
CA ALA A 462 -5.42 -2.64 -16.50
C ALA A 462 -4.00 -2.12 -16.31
N ALA A 463 -3.79 -1.50 -15.16
CA ALA A 463 -2.52 -0.98 -14.72
C ALA A 463 -2.29 -1.39 -13.26
N PHE A 464 -1.05 -1.67 -12.89
CA PHE A 464 -0.70 -2.02 -11.51
C PHE A 464 0.68 -1.52 -11.12
N LEU A 465 0.83 -1.32 -9.82
CA LEU A 465 2.04 -0.81 -9.18
C LEU A 465 2.34 -1.66 -7.94
N LYS A 466 3.58 -2.15 -7.82
CA LYS A 466 4.06 -2.77 -6.59
C LYS A 466 4.43 -1.68 -5.57
N LEU A 467 3.82 -1.74 -4.40
CA LEU A 467 4.10 -0.89 -3.25
C LEU A 467 5.03 -1.64 -2.28
N THR A 468 5.55 -0.94 -1.26
CA THR A 468 6.35 -1.58 -0.19
C THR A 468 5.58 -2.67 0.55
N ASN A 469 4.27 -2.48 0.68
CA ASN A 469 3.37 -3.30 1.47
C ASN A 469 2.18 -3.80 0.65
N GLY A 470 2.43 -4.13 -0.63
CA GLY A 470 1.46 -4.81 -1.47
C GLY A 470 1.34 -4.22 -2.87
N PHE A 471 0.12 -4.09 -3.38
CA PHE A 471 -0.14 -3.70 -4.77
C PHE A 471 -1.29 -2.70 -4.87
N LEU A 472 -1.17 -1.75 -5.80
CA LEU A 472 -2.26 -0.91 -6.27
C LEU A 472 -2.59 -1.30 -7.70
N VAL A 473 -3.89 -1.46 -8.00
CA VAL A 473 -4.39 -1.79 -9.32
C VAL A 473 -5.40 -0.74 -9.74
N ALA A 474 -5.26 -0.24 -10.96
CA ALA A 474 -6.22 0.64 -11.62
C ALA A 474 -6.78 -0.07 -12.86
N VAL A 475 -8.09 -0.07 -13.03
CA VAL A 475 -8.77 -0.74 -14.14
C VAL A 475 -9.70 0.25 -14.82
N SER A 476 -9.54 0.45 -16.12
CA SER A 476 -10.39 1.32 -16.93
C SER A 476 -11.65 0.57 -17.38
N GLY A 477 -12.80 1.21 -17.24
CA GLY A 477 -14.11 0.70 -17.68
C GLY A 477 -14.33 0.65 -19.17
N SER A 478 -15.52 0.18 -19.54
CA SER A 478 -15.99 0.15 -20.92
C SER A 478 -15.97 1.51 -21.60
N ASP A 479 -16.17 1.45 -22.92
CA ASP A 479 -16.27 2.61 -23.78
C ASP A 479 -15.07 3.54 -23.60
N TYR A 480 -13.87 2.98 -23.75
CA TYR A 480 -12.63 3.74 -23.67
C TYR A 480 -12.42 4.38 -22.30
N GLY A 481 -12.91 3.75 -21.21
CA GLY A 481 -12.87 4.24 -19.83
C GLY A 481 -13.78 5.42 -19.51
N LYS A 482 -14.75 5.72 -20.39
CA LYS A 482 -15.80 6.71 -20.12
C LYS A 482 -16.56 6.44 -18.83
N ASP A 483 -16.76 5.16 -18.52
CA ASP A 483 -17.49 4.75 -17.34
C ASP A 483 -16.73 5.14 -16.05
N GLY A 484 -15.39 5.17 -16.09
CA GLY A 484 -14.54 5.46 -14.94
C GLY A 484 -13.35 4.51 -14.80
N ILE A 485 -12.69 4.61 -13.65
CA ILE A 485 -11.52 3.80 -13.28
C ILE A 485 -11.77 3.19 -11.90
N TRP A 486 -11.78 1.86 -11.82
CA TRP A 486 -11.76 1.16 -10.53
C TRP A 486 -10.35 1.13 -9.97
N PHE A 487 -10.25 1.35 -8.66
CA PHE A 487 -9.03 1.18 -7.90
C PHE A 487 -9.21 0.02 -6.92
N TYR A 488 -8.21 -0.85 -6.87
CA TYR A 488 -8.12 -1.95 -5.92
C TYR A 488 -6.75 -1.97 -5.26
N ARG A 489 -6.68 -2.51 -4.04
CA ARG A 489 -5.43 -2.75 -3.33
C ARG A 489 -5.37 -4.16 -2.79
N SER A 490 -4.16 -4.69 -2.78
CA SER A 490 -3.82 -5.85 -1.97
C SER A 490 -2.70 -5.48 -1.00
N TRP A 491 -2.72 -6.08 0.18
CA TRP A 491 -1.62 -6.00 1.16
C TRP A 491 -0.67 -7.19 1.09
N ASP A 492 -0.96 -8.17 0.23
CA ASP A 492 -0.05 -9.28 -0.02
C ASP A 492 1.21 -8.75 -0.70
N ASN A 493 2.38 -9.18 -0.21
CA ASN A 493 3.67 -8.79 -0.80
C ASN A 493 3.97 -9.50 -2.14
N GLU A 494 3.15 -10.49 -2.53
CA GLU A 494 3.23 -11.21 -3.80
C GLU A 494 1.81 -11.49 -4.32
N ILE A 495 1.62 -11.38 -5.64
CA ILE A 495 0.36 -11.76 -6.28
C ILE A 495 0.32 -13.29 -6.46
N ARG A 496 -0.73 -13.90 -5.92
CA ARG A 496 -1.02 -15.33 -5.89
C ARG A 496 -2.50 -15.56 -6.20
N ASN A 497 -2.89 -16.83 -6.38
CA ASN A 497 -4.27 -17.17 -6.74
C ASN A 497 -5.26 -16.86 -5.61
N ASP A 498 -4.77 -16.79 -4.38
CA ASP A 498 -5.49 -16.46 -3.16
C ASP A 498 -5.30 -14.99 -2.73
N THR A 499 -4.68 -14.15 -3.57
CA THR A 499 -4.48 -12.74 -3.23
C THR A 499 -5.81 -12.04 -3.02
N GLU A 500 -5.97 -11.49 -1.82
CA GLU A 500 -7.14 -10.70 -1.46
C GLU A 500 -7.02 -9.30 -2.06
N TRP A 501 -8.10 -8.88 -2.72
CA TRP A 501 -8.23 -7.55 -3.29
C TRP A 501 -9.34 -6.79 -2.57
N CYS A 502 -8.98 -5.64 -2.01
CA CYS A 502 -9.93 -4.68 -1.48
C CYS A 502 -10.26 -3.66 -2.56
N PHE A 503 -11.55 -3.44 -2.81
CA PHE A 503 -11.99 -2.31 -3.59
C PHE A 503 -11.69 -1.02 -2.83
N ILE A 504 -11.16 -0.02 -3.53
CA ILE A 504 -10.81 1.27 -2.94
C ILE A 504 -11.85 2.32 -3.34
N ASP A 505 -12.00 2.55 -4.63
CA ASP A 505 -12.90 3.58 -5.16
C ASP A 505 -13.17 3.31 -6.65
N TYR A 506 -14.25 3.91 -7.13
CA TYR A 506 -14.57 3.99 -8.54
C TYR A 506 -14.57 5.45 -8.97
N TRP A 507 -13.43 5.88 -9.51
CA TRP A 507 -13.26 7.25 -9.96
C TRP A 507 -14.01 7.48 -11.27
N THR A 508 -14.73 8.60 -11.40
CA THR A 508 -15.49 8.94 -12.61
C THR A 508 -15.05 10.30 -13.17
N PRO A 509 -15.16 10.53 -14.50
CA PRO A 509 -14.70 11.77 -15.14
C PRO A 509 -15.35 13.05 -14.64
N GLU A 510 -16.57 12.99 -14.08
CA GLU A 510 -17.28 14.14 -13.52
C GLU A 510 -16.58 14.71 -12.28
N ARG A 511 -15.65 13.96 -11.69
CA ARG A 511 -14.88 14.36 -10.50
C ARG A 511 -13.78 15.37 -10.82
N LEU A 512 -13.44 15.59 -12.09
CA LEU A 512 -12.41 16.55 -12.46
C LEU A 512 -12.84 18.01 -12.14
N PRO A 513 -11.95 18.82 -11.53
CA PRO A 513 -12.22 20.23 -11.29
C PRO A 513 -12.52 20.96 -12.61
N GLY A 514 -13.72 21.56 -12.71
CA GLY A 514 -14.15 22.28 -13.91
C GLY A 514 -15.26 21.61 -14.72
N GLY A 515 -15.68 20.38 -14.36
CA GLY A 515 -17.00 19.83 -14.69
C GLY A 515 -17.35 19.65 -16.17
N VAL A 516 -16.39 19.39 -17.06
CA VAL A 516 -16.69 19.22 -18.50
C VAL A 516 -15.93 18.04 -19.08
N CYS A 517 -16.44 16.85 -18.84
CA CYS A 517 -16.31 15.74 -19.79
C CYS A 517 -17.67 15.64 -20.50
N ASP A 518 -17.86 16.31 -21.64
CA ASP A 518 -19.07 16.10 -22.45
C ASP A 518 -18.84 14.85 -23.31
N ILE A 519 -19.21 13.69 -22.75
CA ILE A 519 -18.89 12.36 -23.25
C ILE A 519 -19.82 11.92 -24.40
N ASP A 520 -20.94 12.62 -24.60
CA ASP A 520 -22.12 12.07 -25.28
C ASP A 520 -22.34 12.48 -26.75
N ALA A 521 -21.52 13.35 -27.34
CA ALA A 521 -21.94 13.97 -28.60
C ALA A 521 -21.07 13.74 -29.85
N GLY A 522 -20.03 12.89 -29.81
CA GLY A 522 -19.11 12.74 -30.97
C GLY A 522 -18.47 14.06 -31.43
N LYS A 523 -18.65 15.13 -30.64
CA LYS A 523 -18.07 16.45 -30.71
C LYS A 523 -17.36 16.62 -29.39
N ALA A 524 -16.19 16.01 -29.28
CA ALA A 524 -15.32 16.19 -28.14
C ALA A 524 -15.15 17.70 -27.90
N SER A 525 -15.67 18.21 -26.79
CA SER A 525 -15.04 19.41 -26.23
C SER A 525 -13.57 19.02 -26.02
N THR A 526 -12.65 19.85 -26.49
CA THR A 526 -11.31 19.42 -26.89
C THR A 526 -10.40 18.91 -25.76
N ASN A 527 -10.87 18.81 -24.51
CA ASN A 527 -10.01 18.98 -23.34
C ASN A 527 -10.14 17.96 -22.20
N CYS A 528 -10.97 16.91 -22.25
CA CYS A 528 -10.92 15.88 -21.21
C CYS A 528 -11.52 14.53 -21.62
N PHE A 529 -10.65 13.53 -21.76
CA PHE A 529 -11.01 12.12 -21.60
C PHE A 529 -10.37 11.63 -20.30
N VAL A 530 -10.94 10.69 -19.57
CA VAL A 530 -10.17 10.00 -18.52
C VAL A 530 -10.57 8.55 -18.58
N GLY A 531 -9.96 7.87 -19.53
CA GLY A 531 -10.22 6.49 -19.83
C GLY A 531 -9.22 6.01 -20.86
N ALA A 532 -8.90 4.72 -20.81
CA ALA A 532 -7.93 4.11 -21.69
C ALA A 532 -8.56 2.87 -22.32
N ASP A 533 -8.65 2.87 -23.66
CA ASP A 533 -9.15 1.71 -24.43
C ASP A 533 -8.18 0.54 -24.34
N GLY A 534 -6.87 0.83 -24.34
CA GLY A 534 -5.84 -0.18 -24.14
C GLY A 534 -4.49 0.37 -23.72
N GLY A 535 -4.45 1.61 -23.20
CA GLY A 535 -3.22 2.21 -22.71
C GLY A 535 -3.36 2.93 -21.39
N LEU A 536 -3.45 2.14 -20.32
CA LEU A 536 -3.41 2.59 -18.94
C LEU A 536 -2.09 2.17 -18.31
N SER A 537 -1.45 3.05 -17.53
CA SER A 537 -0.23 2.69 -16.80
C SER A 537 -0.16 3.44 -15.48
N LEU A 538 0.14 2.71 -14.41
CA LEU A 538 0.48 3.29 -13.12
C LEU A 538 1.99 3.47 -13.04
N LEU A 539 2.39 4.69 -12.74
CA LEU A 539 3.79 5.12 -12.69
C LEU A 539 4.10 5.59 -11.28
N ALA A 540 5.34 5.39 -10.87
CA ALA A 540 5.87 5.97 -9.66
C ALA A 540 7.00 6.95 -9.99
N CYS A 541 7.15 7.99 -9.17
CA CYS A 541 8.31 8.85 -9.20
C CYS A 541 9.23 8.59 -7.98
N SER A 542 10.46 9.09 -8.05
CA SER A 542 11.46 8.94 -6.97
C SER A 542 11.07 9.63 -5.67
N THR A 543 10.13 10.58 -5.74
CA THR A 543 9.55 11.24 -4.56
C THR A 543 8.27 10.56 -4.11
N GLY A 544 8.07 9.28 -4.42
CA GLY A 544 6.96 8.41 -4.01
C GLY A 544 5.55 8.83 -4.47
N GLY A 545 5.45 9.79 -5.38
CA GLY A 545 4.18 10.14 -6.02
C GLY A 545 3.75 9.02 -6.98
N ILE A 546 2.46 8.70 -6.95
CA ILE A 546 1.82 7.78 -7.88
C ILE A 546 1.13 8.60 -8.97
N TYR A 547 1.31 8.17 -10.21
CA TYR A 547 0.73 8.81 -11.38
C TYR A 547 0.01 7.77 -12.21
N ILE A 548 -1.03 8.20 -12.91
CA ILE A 548 -1.72 7.40 -13.91
C ILE A 548 -1.55 8.07 -15.26
N MET A 549 -1.10 7.27 -16.22
CA MET A 549 -1.00 7.67 -17.62
C MET A 549 -2.08 6.95 -18.41
N ALA A 550 -2.95 7.73 -19.03
CA ALA A 550 -4.00 7.24 -19.90
C ALA A 550 -3.70 7.67 -21.34
N SER A 551 -3.88 6.75 -22.28
CA SER A 551 -3.79 7.00 -23.71
C SER A 551 -5.00 6.41 -24.43
N ILE A 552 -5.53 7.17 -25.38
CA ILE A 552 -6.79 6.87 -26.08
C ILE A 552 -6.75 7.40 -27.51
N GLY A 553 -7.31 6.61 -28.44
CA GLY A 553 -7.60 7.01 -29.81
C GLY A 553 -9.10 7.00 -30.08
N THR A 554 -9.58 7.96 -30.89
CA THR A 554 -11.01 8.05 -31.25
C THR A 554 -11.36 7.26 -32.51
N HIS A 555 -12.58 6.69 -32.58
CA HIS A 555 -13.04 5.84 -33.70
C HIS A 555 -13.71 6.62 -34.86
N GLY A 556 -13.36 7.89 -35.07
CA GLY A 556 -14.07 8.79 -36.00
C GLY A 556 -13.46 8.84 -37.40
N GLY A 557 -14.14 8.26 -38.40
CA GLY A 557 -13.66 8.16 -39.78
C GLY A 557 -13.02 9.43 -40.37
N GLY A 558 -11.69 9.41 -40.51
CA GLY A 558 -10.92 10.30 -41.38
C GLY A 558 -9.71 10.97 -40.72
N VAL A 559 -9.81 11.29 -39.43
CA VAL A 559 -8.72 11.86 -38.61
C VAL A 559 -8.91 11.31 -37.20
N ASP A 560 -8.12 10.31 -36.82
CA ASP A 560 -8.17 9.77 -35.48
C ASP A 560 -7.52 10.81 -34.53
N ASP A 561 -8.30 11.35 -33.60
CA ASP A 561 -7.76 12.19 -32.52
C ASP A 561 -7.12 11.28 -31.47
N GLU A 562 -5.85 11.53 -31.16
CA GLU A 562 -5.06 10.86 -30.12
C GLU A 562 -4.90 11.77 -28.91
N TYR A 563 -5.08 11.18 -27.74
CA TYR A 563 -4.89 11.86 -26.46
C TYR A 563 -3.96 11.04 -25.58
N VAL A 564 -3.05 11.74 -24.92
CA VAL A 564 -2.26 11.21 -23.82
C VAL A 564 -2.43 12.15 -22.64
N GLN A 565 -2.62 11.58 -21.46
CA GLN A 565 -2.94 12.32 -20.26
C GLN A 565 -2.20 11.71 -19.08
N LEU A 566 -1.67 12.59 -18.25
CA LEU A 566 -0.96 12.26 -17.03
C LEU A 566 -1.68 12.91 -15.87
N PHE A 567 -2.09 12.09 -14.92
CA PHE A 567 -2.69 12.55 -13.67
C PHE A 567 -1.82 12.08 -12.51
N LYS A 568 -1.73 12.91 -11.48
CA LYS A 568 -1.25 12.48 -10.16
C LYS A 568 -2.42 11.81 -9.45
N VAL A 569 -2.20 10.62 -8.93
CA VAL A 569 -3.17 9.92 -8.11
C VAL A 569 -3.08 10.52 -6.71
N VAL A 570 -4.18 11.12 -6.27
CA VAL A 570 -4.35 11.66 -4.93
C VAL A 570 -5.54 11.00 -4.26
N GLY A 571 -5.67 11.21 -2.96
CA GLY A 571 -6.58 10.51 -2.09
C GLY A 571 -7.12 11.54 -1.15
N GLN A 572 -8.44 11.55 -1.03
CA GLN A 572 -9.16 12.51 -0.24
C GLN A 572 -9.89 11.77 0.87
N SER A 573 -9.86 12.36 2.05
CA SER A 573 -10.76 12.01 3.14
C SER A 573 -12.06 12.76 2.92
N GLN A 574 -13.16 12.07 2.59
CA GLN A 574 -14.50 12.66 2.52
C GLN A 574 -15.43 11.99 3.53
N SER A 575 -16.49 12.71 3.94
CA SER A 575 -17.56 12.15 4.78
C SER A 575 -18.32 11.08 4.00
N GLY A 576 -17.86 9.84 4.06
CA GLY A 576 -18.35 8.74 3.23
C GLY A 576 -17.28 7.68 2.91
N GLY A 577 -16.02 7.95 3.28
CA GLY A 577 -14.90 7.02 3.10
C GLY A 577 -13.75 7.66 2.34
N ALA A 578 -12.66 6.91 2.32
CA ALA A 578 -11.65 6.92 1.29
C ALA A 578 -12.15 7.28 -0.12
N ARG A 579 -11.59 8.32 -0.78
CA ARG A 579 -11.80 8.57 -2.21
C ARG A 579 -10.49 8.75 -2.98
N VAL A 580 -10.33 8.09 -4.12
CA VAL A 580 -9.25 8.39 -5.08
C VAL A 580 -9.68 9.59 -5.92
N ASP A 581 -8.78 10.53 -6.14
CA ASP A 581 -8.93 11.62 -7.09
C ASP A 581 -7.73 11.71 -8.02
N LEU A 582 -7.95 12.29 -9.19
CA LEU A 582 -6.96 12.43 -10.26
C LEU A 582 -6.69 13.91 -10.50
N GLU A 583 -5.52 14.38 -10.09
CA GLU A 583 -5.07 15.74 -10.34
C GLU A 583 -4.38 15.82 -11.72
N PRO A 584 -4.87 16.63 -12.66
CA PRO A 584 -4.25 16.73 -13.98
C PRO A 584 -2.86 17.34 -13.87
N VAL A 585 -1.85 16.60 -14.31
CA VAL A 585 -0.45 17.07 -14.42
C VAL A 585 -0.20 17.55 -15.84
N TRP A 586 -0.63 16.76 -16.82
CA TRP A 586 -0.48 17.08 -18.23
C TRP A 586 -1.63 16.48 -19.04
N VAL A 587 -2.35 17.32 -19.78
CA VAL A 587 -3.46 16.91 -20.65
C VAL A 587 -3.25 17.55 -22.01
N GLY A 588 -3.09 16.75 -23.06
CA GLY A 588 -2.76 17.26 -24.39
C GLY A 588 -3.45 16.52 -25.54
N LYS A 589 -4.11 17.28 -26.42
CA LYS A 589 -4.63 16.83 -27.72
C LYS A 589 -3.54 17.01 -28.80
N HIS A 590 -3.24 15.99 -29.61
CA HIS A 590 -2.32 16.03 -30.77
C HIS A 590 -0.87 16.52 -30.55
N LYS A 591 -0.38 16.61 -29.31
CA LYS A 591 0.96 17.16 -29.03
C LYS A 591 2.05 16.13 -28.84
N VAL A 592 1.72 14.85 -28.75
CA VAL A 592 2.71 13.76 -28.78
C VAL A 592 3.25 13.52 -30.19
N GLY A 593 2.85 14.29 -31.21
CA GLY A 593 3.46 14.14 -32.53
C GLY A 593 3.07 15.21 -33.56
N ARG A 594 3.62 16.44 -33.45
CA ARG A 594 3.61 17.39 -34.59
C ARG A 594 4.40 16.88 -35.82
N LEU A 595 5.13 15.78 -35.67
CA LEU A 595 5.80 15.03 -36.76
C LEU A 595 5.02 13.80 -37.25
N ALA A 596 3.88 13.45 -36.64
CA ALA A 596 2.93 12.46 -37.21
C ALA A 596 2.11 13.07 -38.37
N LEU A 597 2.73 13.95 -39.15
CA LEU A 597 2.24 14.43 -40.42
C LEU A 597 2.24 13.26 -41.41
N LYS A 598 1.21 12.40 -41.34
CA LYS A 598 0.33 11.99 -42.46
C LYS A 598 -0.38 10.63 -42.33
N GLN A 599 -0.25 9.79 -41.29
CA GLN A 599 -0.85 8.44 -41.42
C GLN A 599 -1.05 7.49 -40.22
N TYR A 600 -0.75 7.86 -38.97
CA TYR A 600 -0.69 6.89 -37.87
C TYR A 600 -1.50 7.34 -36.64
N SER A 601 -2.11 6.38 -35.93
CA SER A 601 -3.13 6.55 -34.87
C SER A 601 -2.84 5.67 -33.64
N MET A 602 -2.83 6.24 -32.42
CA MET A 602 -2.79 5.61 -31.08
C MET A 602 -4.13 4.94 -30.79
N ARG A 603 -4.46 3.91 -31.56
CA ARG A 603 -5.85 3.45 -31.58
C ARG A 603 -6.21 2.52 -30.43
N TRP A 604 -5.33 1.58 -30.06
CA TRP A 604 -5.75 0.41 -29.29
C TRP A 604 -4.81 -0.10 -28.20
N ALA A 605 -3.50 0.15 -28.27
CA ALA A 605 -2.59 -0.28 -27.21
C ALA A 605 -1.56 0.80 -26.90
N GLY A 606 -1.43 1.11 -25.62
CA GLY A 606 -0.41 2.01 -25.12
C GLY A 606 0.21 1.47 -23.84
N ALA A 607 1.46 1.83 -23.58
CA ALA A 607 2.04 1.67 -22.26
C ALA A 607 2.92 2.85 -21.93
N ALA A 608 3.01 3.14 -20.66
CA ALA A 608 4.00 4.06 -20.13
C ALA A 608 4.89 3.33 -19.14
N LEU A 609 6.16 3.73 -19.13
CA LEU A 609 7.10 3.34 -18.10
C LEU A 609 7.94 4.56 -17.73
N THR A 610 8.27 4.68 -16.46
CA THR A 610 9.24 5.67 -16.01
C THR A 610 10.64 5.08 -16.17
N THR A 611 11.64 5.90 -16.51
CA THR A 611 13.05 5.53 -16.36
C THR A 611 13.52 5.81 -14.94
N ALA A 612 14.66 5.23 -14.55
CA ALA A 612 15.28 5.54 -13.26
C ALA A 612 15.64 7.02 -13.08
N THR A 613 15.72 7.79 -14.17
CA THR A 613 15.94 9.24 -14.14
C THR A 613 14.65 10.06 -14.03
N GLY A 614 13.51 9.40 -13.80
CA GLY A 614 12.19 10.03 -13.73
C GLY A 614 11.58 10.39 -15.08
N THR A 615 12.18 9.95 -16.20
CA THR A 615 11.68 10.29 -17.53
C THR A 615 10.56 9.33 -17.92
N VAL A 616 9.41 9.84 -18.32
CA VAL A 616 8.32 8.98 -18.81
C VAL A 616 8.53 8.65 -20.28
N MET A 617 8.52 7.36 -20.58
CA MET A 617 8.58 6.79 -21.92
C MET A 617 7.20 6.24 -22.29
N LEU A 618 6.72 6.64 -23.47
CA LEU A 618 5.48 6.15 -24.06
C LEU A 618 5.75 5.08 -25.11
N LEU A 619 4.85 4.11 -25.16
CA LEU A 619 4.79 3.05 -26.16
C LEU A 619 3.40 3.01 -26.74
N ASN A 620 3.33 2.75 -28.04
CA ASN A 620 2.08 2.74 -28.77
C ASN A 620 2.07 1.62 -29.82
N SER A 621 0.91 1.02 -30.02
CA SER A 621 0.58 0.30 -31.24
C SER A 621 -0.11 1.24 -32.23
N GLU A 622 0.35 1.28 -33.48
CA GLU A 622 -0.31 2.04 -34.54
C GLU A 622 -1.14 1.11 -35.42
N ARG A 623 -2.27 1.59 -35.94
CA ARG A 623 -2.96 0.93 -37.07
C ARG A 623 -2.71 1.73 -38.34
N GLY A 624 -2.20 1.07 -39.38
CA GLY A 624 -2.02 1.68 -40.69
C GLY A 624 -3.36 2.17 -41.26
N SER A 625 -3.38 3.39 -41.82
CA SER A 625 -4.58 3.92 -42.48
C SER A 625 -5.09 2.96 -43.58
N ARG A 626 -6.43 2.93 -43.81
CA ARG A 626 -7.16 2.05 -44.75
C ARG A 626 -6.55 1.85 -46.15
N LYS A 627 -5.59 2.68 -46.58
CA LYS A 627 -4.92 2.57 -47.89
C LYS A 627 -3.78 1.54 -47.95
N GLN A 628 -3.29 0.99 -46.82
CA GLN A 628 -2.18 0.02 -46.79
C GLN A 628 -2.60 -1.44 -46.46
N GLY A 629 -3.91 -1.74 -46.52
CA GLY A 629 -4.48 -2.94 -45.90
C GLY A 629 -4.57 -2.72 -44.39
N ASN A 630 -5.59 -3.25 -43.72
CA ASN A 630 -5.68 -3.22 -42.26
C ASN A 630 -4.45 -3.94 -41.70
N ARG A 631 -3.39 -3.21 -41.39
CA ARG A 631 -2.18 -3.74 -40.80
C ARG A 631 -1.97 -3.00 -39.50
N ASP A 632 -2.04 -3.73 -38.40
CA ASP A 632 -1.58 -3.24 -37.13
C ASP A 632 -0.04 -3.27 -37.09
N THR A 633 0.58 -2.10 -36.93
CA THR A 633 2.02 -1.91 -36.83
C THR A 633 2.33 -1.26 -35.50
N SER A 634 3.06 -1.91 -34.58
CA SER A 634 3.59 -1.19 -33.42
C SER A 634 4.80 -0.35 -33.82
N ASP A 635 4.60 0.87 -34.30
CA ASP A 635 5.73 1.80 -34.39
C ASP A 635 6.10 2.18 -32.96
N GLY A 636 7.07 1.44 -32.40
CA GLY A 636 7.59 1.61 -31.04
C GLY A 636 8.36 2.92 -30.85
N LYS A 637 7.83 4.02 -31.39
CA LYS A 637 8.33 5.36 -31.17
C LYS A 637 8.19 5.66 -29.69
N ILE A 638 9.35 5.76 -29.07
CA ILE A 638 9.48 6.20 -27.69
C ILE A 638 9.32 7.71 -27.69
N TRP A 639 8.29 8.19 -27.02
CA TRP A 639 8.11 9.61 -26.78
C TRP A 639 8.56 9.96 -25.38
N TYR A 640 9.28 11.07 -25.26
CA TYR A 640 9.78 11.61 -24.00
C TYR A 640 8.89 12.77 -23.58
N LEU A 641 8.25 12.66 -22.43
CA LEU A 641 7.41 13.74 -21.88
C LEU A 641 8.18 14.75 -21.01
N GLY A 642 9.51 14.60 -20.91
CA GLY A 642 10.36 15.43 -20.04
C GLY A 642 10.66 14.77 -18.70
N ARG A 643 11.27 15.54 -17.78
CA ARG A 643 11.47 15.17 -16.37
C ARG A 643 10.40 15.80 -15.50
#